data_AF-A0A372R1U9-F1
#
_entry.id   AF-A0A372R1U9-F1
#
_cell.length_a   1.000
_cell.length_b   1.000
_cell.length_c   1.000
_cell.angle_alpha   90.00
_cell.angle_beta   90.00
_cell.angle_gamma   90.00
#
_symmetry.space_group_name_H-M   'P 1'
#
loop_
_entity.id
_entity.type
_entity.pdbx_description
1 polymer ?
#
loop_
_entity_poly.entity_id
_entity_poly.type
_entity_poly.pdbx_seq_one_letter_code
_entity_poly.pdbx_strand_id
1 'polypeptide(L)'
;MTTDTTEKFLAEVNTLYNSQDKVRREQADSWLQAFRKTSEAWTIANQVLRSPQLTPQSEAARHFAAGTFRQKIILDLHQLDATARNNLRDSLLELLYQYRSGPRSIVTQLCISLACLALQMPEWQNVLHQFTELYGKNPETVTCLLEFLKILPEEINTNNRIPISDKDYRVRSRQLLTDNANEVLQMLLVYLQNSGTNTDYQKKVFECFHSWLQSGEITIGTLEKSPFLGLSFDALQSDELYDIAVDVVCGIINETREIPESMPIIEQIYPRLLPLRAALKSAMEEEDDDKVRGYCRIFTHAGESYLDLVVQHADDFRSIVESIVECTAYQDTEIVRITFYFWHRLADTLYKPRHANIRDKFKDIYSNLVDIMIKHLHYPKDLSTWSAEKRDEFREFRHVMGDVLKDSCLISGSAECLSKPFATLSRQLADSANGKTVDWQEIEAPLFSLRAMGSEIEDEEDVYLPQIMQLLQQLPDHPKIRYAATLVISRYSYWTRFHPQFIPYQLNFISSGFDNEEVSAAAALALKYLCKDCSELLIEYLPQLHPFYLNVTNTLRGIDLFEVTEAVSHVVAAVRPAELLKALQMFCLPIAQWLHEFANKGTSATDKEIRFACDKLEQFSIIIRVVADPKKETSTADVNTGLVHPCITIIQELWPVFDLLLVHFGSDSHLSESLCKCFKYCVVFYRIPFRPLLPDLMERLVTVFGQTFLSCYLWVATKCVQEHCDGEGTEMTMAMLSFVERLSVTMFNLLNGKKPADIPDVIEDYFRLNLALFDAPITYSQSAIFPSVFQAGISCLSIQQPDALFAIILFFNRLLNFRENQKQQRPPSGVQTTVTITPTSPTEASLSAALAIHDTLWKQYGASFLENIFKGLMYTFPRDIQHAEIHEILSALSKLYPLECKQWISEIIQQLQDPNLTSEAKNSFIKDYNLAIQEQDWNKLRRITNDFIAVFRRRHLASRQRRDKE
;
A
#
# COMPACT_ATOMS: atom_id res chain seq x y z
N MET A 1 -26.46 -44.42 -12.37
CA MET A 1 -25.47 -43.75 -11.52
C MET A 1 -25.63 -42.23 -11.50
N THR A 2 -26.10 -41.58 -12.58
CA THR A 2 -26.26 -40.11 -12.68
C THR A 2 -27.42 -39.50 -11.88
N THR A 3 -28.45 -40.27 -11.53
CA THR A 3 -29.62 -39.79 -10.76
C THR A 3 -29.29 -39.48 -9.30
N ASP A 4 -28.49 -40.31 -8.64
CA ASP A 4 -28.09 -40.17 -7.23
C ASP A 4 -27.22 -38.93 -7.00
N THR A 5 -26.28 -38.65 -7.91
CA THR A 5 -25.42 -37.45 -7.85
C THR A 5 -26.20 -36.15 -8.07
N THR A 6 -27.27 -36.18 -8.86
CA THR A 6 -28.12 -35.01 -9.10
C THR A 6 -28.97 -34.67 -7.87
N GLU A 7 -29.54 -35.68 -7.20
CA GLU A 7 -30.26 -35.48 -5.93
C GLU A 7 -29.34 -34.95 -4.83
N LYS A 8 -28.13 -35.50 -4.74
CA LYS A 8 -27.11 -35.01 -3.80
C LYS A 8 -26.69 -33.57 -4.09
N PHE A 9 -26.51 -33.22 -5.37
CA PHE A 9 -26.22 -31.83 -5.77
C PHE A 9 -27.32 -30.87 -5.31
N LEU A 10 -28.59 -31.20 -5.56
CA LEU A 10 -29.72 -30.37 -5.15
C LEU A 10 -29.79 -30.20 -3.63
N ALA A 11 -29.53 -31.28 -2.88
CA ALA A 11 -29.52 -31.25 -1.41
C ALA A 11 -28.40 -30.36 -0.84
N GLU A 12 -27.18 -30.46 -1.38
CA GLU A 12 -26.04 -29.66 -0.92
C GLU A 12 -26.19 -28.18 -1.30
N VAL A 13 -26.73 -27.85 -2.49
CA VAL A 13 -27.06 -26.45 -2.83
C VAL A 13 -28.11 -25.88 -1.88
N ASN A 14 -29.17 -26.64 -1.58
CA ASN A 14 -30.18 -26.22 -0.61
C ASN A 14 -29.57 -25.96 0.77
N THR A 15 -28.65 -26.82 1.19
CA THR A 15 -27.94 -26.69 2.47
C THR A 15 -27.07 -25.43 2.51
N LEU A 16 -26.39 -25.09 1.41
CA LEU A 16 -25.55 -23.90 1.32
C LEU A 16 -26.35 -22.61 1.53
N TYR A 17 -27.52 -22.48 0.90
CA TYR A 17 -28.31 -21.25 0.93
C TYR A 17 -29.29 -21.16 2.10
N ASN A 18 -29.82 -22.27 2.62
CA ASN A 18 -30.92 -22.27 3.59
C ASN A 18 -30.55 -22.76 5.00
N SER A 19 -29.35 -23.33 5.22
CA SER A 19 -28.94 -23.82 6.55
C SER A 19 -28.51 -22.67 7.49
N GLN A 20 -29.01 -22.67 8.73
CA GLN A 20 -28.54 -21.76 9.78
C GLN A 20 -27.23 -22.23 10.45
N ASP A 21 -26.90 -23.52 10.33
CA ASP A 21 -25.64 -24.08 10.85
C ASP A 21 -24.45 -23.67 9.96
N LYS A 22 -23.47 -22.99 10.56
CA LYS A 22 -22.24 -22.53 9.89
C LYS A 22 -21.37 -23.72 9.43
N VAL A 23 -21.23 -24.76 10.26
CA VAL A 23 -20.37 -25.92 9.94
C VAL A 23 -20.95 -26.70 8.77
N ARG A 24 -22.27 -26.91 8.76
CA ARG A 24 -22.94 -27.61 7.67
C ARG A 24 -22.89 -26.83 6.34
N ARG A 25 -22.96 -25.50 6.38
CA ARG A 25 -22.76 -24.65 5.19
C ARG A 25 -21.34 -24.73 4.63
N GLU A 26 -20.32 -24.72 5.49
CA GLU A 26 -18.93 -24.87 5.07
C GLU A 26 -18.67 -26.25 4.45
N GLN A 27 -19.26 -27.30 5.00
CA GLN A 27 -19.22 -28.65 4.42
C GLN A 27 -19.90 -28.70 3.04
N ALA A 28 -21.08 -28.09 2.90
CA ALA A 28 -21.84 -28.05 1.65
C ALA A 28 -21.09 -27.25 0.57
N ASP A 29 -20.57 -26.06 0.90
CA ASP A 29 -19.71 -25.31 -0.03
C ASP A 29 -18.50 -26.15 -0.42
N SER A 30 -17.86 -26.81 0.55
CA SER A 30 -16.69 -27.65 0.27
C SER A 30 -16.99 -28.77 -0.72
N TRP A 31 -18.11 -29.47 -0.52
CA TRP A 31 -18.56 -30.50 -1.44
C TRP A 31 -18.91 -29.93 -2.81
N LEU A 32 -19.61 -28.80 -2.88
CA LEU A 32 -20.00 -28.15 -4.12
C LEU A 32 -18.79 -27.64 -4.92
N GLN A 33 -17.76 -27.11 -4.25
CA GLN A 33 -16.49 -26.75 -4.89
C GLN A 33 -15.75 -27.99 -5.43
N ALA A 34 -15.81 -29.12 -4.73
CA ALA A 34 -15.26 -30.38 -5.22
C ALA A 34 -16.05 -30.91 -6.43
N PHE A 35 -17.39 -30.85 -6.36
CA PHE A 35 -18.30 -31.22 -7.44
C PHE A 35 -18.03 -30.44 -8.72
N ARG A 36 -17.82 -29.10 -8.64
CA ARG A 36 -17.49 -28.29 -9.82
C ARG A 36 -16.23 -28.75 -10.56
N LYS A 37 -15.35 -29.53 -9.93
CA LYS A 37 -14.12 -30.06 -10.53
C LYS A 37 -14.32 -31.41 -11.25
N THR A 38 -15.47 -32.06 -11.12
CA THR A 38 -15.73 -33.37 -11.74
C THR A 38 -16.15 -33.23 -13.20
N SER A 39 -15.91 -34.24 -14.03
CA SER A 39 -16.39 -34.24 -15.43
C SER A 39 -17.92 -34.28 -15.52
N GLU A 40 -18.57 -34.89 -14.53
CA GLU A 40 -20.03 -35.03 -14.43
C GLU A 40 -20.75 -33.68 -14.26
N ALA A 41 -20.07 -32.67 -13.73
CA ALA A 41 -20.64 -31.35 -13.50
C ALA A 41 -21.16 -30.67 -14.78
N TRP A 42 -20.54 -30.92 -15.94
CA TRP A 42 -21.02 -30.43 -17.24
C TRP A 42 -22.44 -30.93 -17.54
N THR A 43 -22.65 -32.24 -17.36
CA THR A 43 -23.93 -32.91 -17.66
C THR A 43 -25.00 -32.53 -16.65
N ILE A 44 -24.66 -32.54 -15.35
CA ILE A 44 -25.61 -32.25 -14.28
C ILE A 44 -26.04 -30.78 -14.31
N ALA A 45 -25.11 -29.84 -14.55
CA ALA A 45 -25.46 -28.43 -14.70
C ALA A 45 -26.44 -28.21 -15.87
N ASN A 46 -26.21 -28.87 -17.02
CA ASN A 46 -27.12 -28.82 -18.16
C ASN A 46 -28.50 -29.40 -17.82
N GLN A 47 -28.56 -30.54 -17.13
CA GLN A 47 -29.81 -31.19 -16.71
C GLN A 47 -30.62 -30.32 -15.75
N VAL A 48 -29.96 -29.72 -14.75
CA VAL A 48 -30.60 -28.84 -13.76
C VAL A 48 -31.17 -27.59 -14.45
N LEU A 49 -30.44 -27.00 -15.39
CA LEU A 49 -30.89 -25.83 -16.14
C LEU A 49 -32.05 -26.13 -17.10
N ARG A 50 -32.12 -27.34 -17.69
CA ARG A 50 -33.23 -27.74 -18.58
C ARG A 50 -34.47 -28.26 -17.83
N SER A 51 -34.37 -28.55 -16.53
CA SER A 51 -35.47 -29.14 -15.76
C SER A 51 -36.68 -28.20 -15.66
N PRO A 52 -37.91 -28.66 -15.99
CA PRO A 52 -39.13 -27.83 -16.01
C PRO A 52 -39.74 -27.57 -14.62
N GLN A 53 -39.28 -28.22 -13.55
CA GLN A 53 -39.87 -28.07 -12.22
C GLN A 53 -39.50 -26.72 -11.60
N LEU A 54 -40.48 -25.84 -11.36
CA LEU A 54 -40.30 -24.57 -10.66
C LEU A 54 -40.61 -24.73 -9.17
N THR A 55 -39.57 -24.96 -8.36
CA THR A 55 -39.62 -24.75 -6.90
C THR A 55 -38.59 -23.66 -6.51
N PRO A 56 -38.76 -22.92 -5.41
CA PRO A 56 -37.74 -21.95 -4.95
C PRO A 56 -36.35 -22.60 -4.75
N GLN A 57 -36.34 -23.89 -4.37
CA GLN A 57 -35.14 -24.73 -4.28
C GLN A 57 -34.48 -24.98 -5.65
N SER A 58 -35.27 -24.98 -6.73
CA SER A 58 -34.77 -25.11 -8.11
C SER A 58 -34.06 -23.84 -8.61
N GLU A 59 -34.38 -22.66 -8.08
CA GLU A 59 -33.79 -21.41 -8.57
C GLU A 59 -32.35 -21.23 -8.09
N ALA A 60 -32.07 -21.47 -6.80
CA ALA A 60 -30.71 -21.47 -6.26
C ALA A 60 -29.83 -22.54 -6.94
N ALA A 61 -30.40 -23.72 -7.20
CA ALA A 61 -29.73 -24.79 -7.95
C ALA A 61 -29.42 -24.39 -9.39
N ARG A 62 -30.35 -23.73 -10.09
CA ARG A 62 -30.14 -23.21 -11.45
C ARG A 62 -29.08 -22.11 -11.50
N HIS A 63 -29.10 -21.18 -10.54
CA HIS A 63 -28.08 -20.14 -10.44
C HIS A 63 -26.69 -20.75 -10.20
N PHE A 64 -26.58 -21.72 -9.27
CA PHE A 64 -25.33 -22.44 -9.03
C PHE A 64 -24.87 -23.23 -10.27
N ALA A 65 -25.80 -23.85 -10.99
CA ALA A 65 -25.51 -24.58 -12.24
C ALA A 65 -24.99 -23.63 -13.34
N ALA A 66 -25.60 -22.45 -13.51
CA ALA A 66 -25.12 -21.43 -14.44
C ALA A 66 -23.71 -20.93 -14.06
N GLY A 67 -23.47 -20.65 -12.77
CA GLY A 67 -22.13 -20.32 -12.27
C GLY A 67 -21.11 -21.45 -12.41
N THR A 68 -21.57 -22.71 -12.41
CA THR A 68 -20.72 -23.88 -12.66
C THR A 68 -20.23 -23.90 -14.11
N PHE A 69 -21.09 -23.59 -15.09
CA PHE A 69 -20.66 -23.45 -16.49
C PHE A 69 -19.57 -22.39 -16.66
N ARG A 70 -19.73 -21.21 -16.05
CA ARG A 70 -18.71 -20.16 -16.07
C ARG A 70 -17.36 -20.69 -15.60
N GLN A 71 -17.31 -21.28 -14.40
CA GLN A 71 -16.06 -21.77 -13.81
C GLN A 71 -15.45 -22.90 -14.64
N LYS A 72 -16.29 -23.79 -15.17
CA LYS A 72 -15.88 -24.90 -16.03
C LYS A 72 -15.31 -24.44 -17.36
N ILE A 73 -15.90 -23.43 -18.01
CA ILE A 73 -15.39 -22.84 -19.26
C ILE A 73 -14.06 -22.12 -19.01
N ILE A 74 -13.89 -21.48 -17.85
CA ILE A 74 -12.62 -20.82 -17.52
C ILE A 74 -11.51 -21.83 -17.21
N LEU A 75 -11.79 -22.90 -16.44
CA LEU A 75 -10.73 -23.76 -15.89
C LEU A 75 -10.56 -25.09 -16.63
N ASP A 76 -11.65 -25.64 -17.16
CA ASP A 76 -11.77 -27.05 -17.55
C ASP A 76 -12.17 -27.22 -19.02
N LEU A 77 -12.15 -26.17 -19.85
CA LEU A 77 -12.55 -26.25 -21.27
C LEU A 77 -11.72 -27.25 -22.08
N HIS A 78 -10.47 -27.48 -21.68
CA HIS A 78 -9.57 -28.48 -22.27
C HIS A 78 -10.08 -29.93 -22.14
N GLN A 79 -11.05 -30.20 -21.25
CA GLN A 79 -11.71 -31.50 -21.12
C GLN A 79 -12.62 -31.82 -22.32
N LEU A 80 -13.00 -30.81 -23.12
CA LEU A 80 -13.91 -30.94 -24.26
C LEU A 80 -13.14 -30.87 -25.58
N ASP A 81 -13.44 -31.79 -26.49
CA ASP A 81 -12.95 -31.75 -27.87
C ASP A 81 -13.69 -30.68 -28.70
N ALA A 82 -13.23 -30.43 -29.92
CA ALA A 82 -13.81 -29.38 -30.77
C ALA A 82 -15.31 -29.58 -31.04
N THR A 83 -15.75 -30.83 -31.20
CA THR A 83 -17.17 -31.17 -31.42
C THR A 83 -18.00 -30.88 -30.17
N ALA A 84 -17.55 -31.31 -28.99
CA ALA A 84 -18.22 -31.06 -27.73
C ALA A 84 -18.23 -29.57 -27.36
N ARG A 85 -17.21 -28.79 -27.74
CA ARG A 85 -17.22 -27.32 -27.59
C ARG A 85 -18.31 -26.66 -28.43
N ASN A 86 -18.49 -27.09 -29.68
CA ASN A 86 -19.59 -26.60 -30.52
C ASN A 86 -20.96 -26.98 -29.94
N ASN A 87 -21.13 -28.22 -29.47
CA ASN A 87 -22.37 -28.66 -28.81
C ASN A 87 -22.66 -27.88 -27.52
N LEU A 88 -21.61 -27.54 -26.75
CA LEU A 88 -21.73 -26.69 -25.55
C LEU A 88 -22.19 -25.28 -25.91
N ARG A 89 -21.58 -24.66 -26.94
CA ARG A 89 -22.00 -23.35 -27.45
C ARG A 89 -23.49 -23.37 -27.79
N ASP A 90 -23.92 -24.32 -28.62
CA ASP A 90 -25.31 -24.41 -29.07
C ASP A 90 -26.26 -24.67 -27.90
N SER A 91 -25.86 -25.51 -26.94
CA SER A 91 -26.61 -25.75 -25.71
C SER A 91 -26.77 -24.50 -24.84
N LEU A 92 -25.73 -23.68 -24.70
CA LEU A 92 -25.80 -22.44 -23.92
C LEU A 92 -26.67 -21.37 -24.60
N LEU A 93 -26.65 -21.29 -25.93
CA LEU A 93 -27.55 -20.42 -26.69
C LEU A 93 -29.01 -20.87 -26.53
N GLU A 94 -29.30 -22.17 -26.63
CA GLU A 94 -30.64 -22.70 -26.35
C GLU A 94 -31.12 -22.39 -24.93
N LEU A 95 -30.23 -22.57 -23.94
CA LEU A 95 -30.52 -22.24 -22.55
C LEU A 95 -30.81 -20.76 -22.39
N LEU A 96 -30.00 -19.87 -22.98
CA LEU A 96 -30.25 -18.43 -22.93
C LEU A 96 -31.62 -18.07 -23.53
N TYR A 97 -32.02 -18.72 -24.64
CA TYR A 97 -33.35 -18.54 -25.22
C TYR A 97 -34.48 -19.05 -24.31
N GLN A 98 -34.27 -20.18 -23.63
CA GLN A 98 -35.22 -20.73 -22.67
C GLN A 98 -35.42 -19.80 -21.46
N TYR A 99 -34.34 -19.17 -20.99
CA TYR A 99 -34.33 -18.23 -19.86
C TYR A 99 -34.57 -16.77 -20.27
N ARG A 100 -35.09 -16.49 -21.48
CA ARG A 100 -35.35 -15.12 -21.96
C ARG A 100 -36.25 -14.28 -21.05
N SER A 101 -37.21 -14.93 -20.38
CA SER A 101 -38.10 -14.35 -19.36
C SER A 101 -37.77 -14.85 -17.96
N GLY A 102 -36.57 -15.40 -17.76
CA GLY A 102 -36.09 -15.94 -16.48
C GLY A 102 -35.40 -14.91 -15.60
N PRO A 103 -34.92 -15.33 -14.41
CA PRO A 103 -34.21 -14.46 -13.48
C PRO A 103 -32.94 -13.84 -14.09
N ARG A 104 -32.75 -12.51 -13.93
CA ARG A 104 -31.59 -11.77 -14.48
C ARG A 104 -30.27 -12.42 -14.08
N SER A 105 -30.13 -12.86 -12.83
CA SER A 105 -28.91 -13.51 -12.33
C SER A 105 -28.48 -14.73 -13.16
N ILE A 106 -29.42 -15.56 -13.62
CA ILE A 106 -29.12 -16.73 -14.45
C ILE A 106 -28.73 -16.29 -15.86
N VAL A 107 -29.48 -15.34 -16.44
CA VAL A 107 -29.18 -14.77 -17.77
C VAL A 107 -27.77 -14.19 -17.81
N THR A 108 -27.40 -13.36 -16.82
CA THR A 108 -26.06 -12.79 -16.69
C THR A 108 -24.98 -13.89 -16.60
N GLN A 109 -25.16 -14.94 -15.78
CA GLN A 109 -24.18 -16.04 -15.69
C GLN A 109 -24.03 -16.81 -17.02
N LEU A 110 -25.11 -17.01 -17.77
CA LEU A 110 -25.06 -17.63 -19.09
C LEU A 110 -24.35 -16.72 -20.10
N CYS A 111 -24.64 -15.42 -20.10
CA CYS A 111 -23.95 -14.45 -20.95
C CYS A 111 -22.44 -14.38 -20.64
N ILE A 112 -22.04 -14.39 -19.37
CA ILE A 112 -20.62 -14.47 -18.96
C ILE A 112 -19.99 -15.76 -19.47
N SER A 113 -20.70 -16.88 -19.31
CA SER A 113 -20.23 -18.20 -19.80
C SER A 113 -20.00 -18.18 -21.32
N LEU A 114 -20.92 -17.58 -22.07
CA LEU A 114 -20.84 -17.42 -23.52
C LEU A 114 -19.71 -16.46 -23.94
N ALA A 115 -19.49 -15.37 -23.23
CA ALA A 115 -18.39 -14.43 -23.48
C ALA A 115 -17.01 -15.09 -23.26
N CYS A 116 -16.84 -15.79 -22.14
CA CYS A 116 -15.64 -16.58 -21.84
C CYS A 116 -15.40 -17.69 -22.88
N LEU A 117 -16.46 -18.31 -23.38
CA LEU A 117 -16.38 -19.33 -24.42
C LEU A 117 -15.99 -18.72 -25.78
N ALA A 118 -16.61 -17.60 -26.16
CA ALA A 118 -16.31 -16.88 -27.39
C ALA A 118 -14.83 -16.45 -27.45
N LEU A 119 -14.27 -15.96 -26.34
CA LEU A 119 -12.87 -15.59 -26.28
C LEU A 119 -11.93 -16.78 -26.48
N GLN A 120 -12.26 -17.95 -25.92
CA GLN A 120 -11.43 -19.17 -25.97
C GLN A 120 -11.65 -20.06 -27.21
N MET A 121 -12.69 -19.79 -28.02
CA MET A 121 -13.00 -20.55 -29.23
C MET A 121 -12.67 -19.75 -30.50
N PRO A 122 -11.44 -19.86 -31.06
CA PRO A 122 -11.08 -19.19 -32.30
C PRO A 122 -11.87 -19.70 -33.51
N GLU A 123 -12.50 -20.87 -33.43
CA GLU A 123 -13.37 -21.37 -34.50
C GLU A 123 -14.69 -20.58 -34.62
N TRP A 124 -15.09 -19.86 -33.56
CA TRP A 124 -16.32 -19.08 -33.51
C TRP A 124 -16.06 -17.62 -33.88
N GLN A 125 -16.14 -17.32 -35.18
CA GLN A 125 -15.82 -15.99 -35.73
C GLN A 125 -17.04 -15.04 -35.74
N ASN A 126 -18.21 -15.49 -36.20
CA ASN A 126 -19.39 -14.64 -36.37
C ASN A 126 -20.29 -14.57 -35.13
N VAL A 127 -19.70 -14.29 -33.96
CA VAL A 127 -20.42 -14.30 -32.67
C VAL A 127 -21.57 -13.28 -32.67
N LEU A 128 -21.27 -12.02 -32.98
CA LEU A 128 -22.27 -10.94 -32.97
C LEU A 128 -23.43 -11.23 -33.94
N HIS A 129 -23.11 -11.61 -35.18
CA HIS A 129 -24.13 -11.93 -36.19
C HIS A 129 -25.04 -13.09 -35.75
N GLN A 130 -24.50 -14.13 -35.10
CA GLN A 130 -25.32 -15.23 -34.61
C GLN A 130 -26.27 -14.77 -33.50
N PHE A 131 -25.79 -13.93 -32.58
CA PHE A 131 -26.63 -13.38 -31.51
C PHE A 131 -27.72 -12.44 -32.03
N THR A 132 -27.42 -11.60 -33.03
CA THR A 132 -28.41 -10.71 -33.63
C THR A 132 -29.49 -11.47 -34.40
N GLU A 133 -29.12 -12.54 -35.11
CA GLU A 133 -30.08 -13.39 -35.83
C GLU A 133 -31.04 -14.12 -34.87
N LEU A 134 -30.51 -14.66 -33.76
CA LEU A 134 -31.28 -15.43 -32.79
C LEU A 134 -32.14 -14.56 -31.86
N TYR A 135 -31.61 -13.42 -31.42
CA TYR A 135 -32.22 -12.62 -30.35
C TYR A 135 -32.66 -11.21 -30.76
N GLY A 136 -32.23 -10.69 -31.92
CA GLY A 136 -32.45 -9.30 -32.32
C GLY A 136 -33.84 -8.93 -32.86
N LYS A 137 -34.67 -9.92 -33.20
CA LYS A 137 -35.97 -9.67 -33.90
C LYS A 137 -37.16 -9.45 -32.96
N ASN A 138 -37.18 -10.09 -31.79
CA ASN A 138 -38.31 -10.04 -30.87
C ASN A 138 -37.98 -9.21 -29.61
N PRO A 139 -38.88 -8.34 -29.12
CA PRO A 139 -38.61 -7.51 -27.94
C PRO A 139 -38.20 -8.30 -26.68
N GLU A 140 -38.81 -9.47 -26.45
CA GLU A 140 -38.47 -10.34 -25.31
C GLU A 140 -37.07 -10.97 -25.41
N THR A 141 -36.58 -11.19 -26.63
CA THR A 141 -35.25 -11.81 -26.83
C THR A 141 -34.15 -10.75 -26.92
N VAL A 142 -34.48 -9.53 -27.35
CA VAL A 142 -33.50 -8.44 -27.44
C VAL A 142 -32.92 -8.11 -26.06
N THR A 143 -33.67 -8.31 -24.98
CA THR A 143 -33.10 -8.12 -23.63
C THR A 143 -31.94 -9.08 -23.32
N CYS A 144 -31.94 -10.29 -23.88
CA CYS A 144 -30.81 -11.22 -23.77
C CYS A 144 -29.63 -10.78 -24.64
N LEU A 145 -29.92 -10.23 -25.83
CA LEU A 145 -28.90 -9.66 -26.71
C LEU A 145 -28.19 -8.49 -26.02
N LEU A 146 -28.93 -7.52 -25.49
CA LEU A 146 -28.38 -6.35 -24.80
C LEU A 146 -27.56 -6.76 -23.57
N GLU A 147 -28.02 -7.75 -22.79
CA GLU A 147 -27.28 -8.26 -21.63
C GLU A 147 -25.97 -8.96 -22.07
N PHE A 148 -25.99 -9.75 -23.14
CA PHE A 148 -24.75 -10.33 -23.69
C PHE A 148 -23.79 -9.26 -24.21
N LEU A 149 -24.29 -8.28 -24.97
CA LEU A 149 -23.47 -7.19 -25.50
C LEU A 149 -22.87 -6.34 -24.39
N LYS A 150 -23.58 -6.11 -23.30
CA LYS A 150 -23.05 -5.44 -22.10
C LYS A 150 -21.92 -6.25 -21.45
N ILE A 151 -22.12 -7.55 -21.25
CA ILE A 151 -21.17 -8.40 -20.51
C ILE A 151 -19.89 -8.70 -21.32
N LEU A 152 -19.99 -8.74 -22.64
CA LEU A 152 -18.88 -9.09 -23.53
C LEU A 152 -17.60 -8.24 -23.28
N PRO A 153 -17.64 -6.90 -23.35
CA PRO A 153 -16.48 -6.07 -23.03
C PRO A 153 -16.05 -6.17 -21.56
N GLU A 154 -17.00 -6.24 -20.61
CA GLU A 154 -16.69 -6.33 -19.17
C GLU A 154 -15.85 -7.57 -18.83
N GLU A 155 -16.21 -8.73 -19.36
CA GLU A 155 -15.49 -9.98 -19.08
C GLU A 155 -14.18 -10.06 -19.86
N ILE A 156 -14.12 -9.56 -21.09
CA ILE A 156 -12.87 -9.60 -21.86
C ILE A 156 -11.81 -8.72 -21.19
N ASN A 157 -12.14 -7.47 -20.84
CA ASN A 157 -11.16 -6.52 -20.33
C ASN A 157 -10.79 -6.71 -18.85
N THR A 158 -11.67 -7.30 -18.04
CA THR A 158 -11.47 -7.41 -16.57
C THR A 158 -10.94 -8.79 -16.15
N ASN A 159 -11.20 -9.86 -16.91
CA ASN A 159 -11.00 -11.23 -16.45
C ASN A 159 -9.64 -11.84 -16.84
N ASN A 160 -8.62 -11.55 -16.03
CA ASN A 160 -7.27 -12.12 -16.18
C ASN A 160 -7.15 -13.63 -15.84
N ARG A 161 -8.26 -14.31 -15.50
CA ARG A 161 -8.26 -15.73 -15.08
C ARG A 161 -8.39 -16.70 -16.25
N ILE A 162 -8.73 -16.21 -17.45
CA ILE A 162 -8.94 -17.04 -18.63
C ILE A 162 -7.58 -17.58 -19.14
N PRO A 163 -7.42 -18.90 -19.32
CA PRO A 163 -6.14 -19.53 -19.65
C PRO A 163 -5.85 -19.46 -21.16
N ILE A 164 -5.64 -18.25 -21.69
CA ILE A 164 -5.29 -17.97 -23.09
C ILE A 164 -3.91 -17.31 -23.16
N SER A 165 -3.18 -17.48 -24.28
CA SER A 165 -1.92 -16.78 -24.50
C SER A 165 -2.17 -15.29 -24.76
N ASP A 166 -1.24 -14.41 -24.35
CA ASP A 166 -1.37 -12.96 -24.59
C ASP A 166 -1.55 -12.62 -26.08
N LYS A 167 -0.90 -13.41 -26.95
CA LYS A 167 -1.00 -13.24 -28.41
C LYS A 167 -2.41 -13.56 -28.91
N ASP A 168 -2.95 -14.71 -28.51
CA ASP A 168 -4.28 -15.14 -28.96
C ASP A 168 -5.38 -14.27 -28.34
N TYR A 169 -5.20 -13.85 -27.08
CA TYR A 169 -6.10 -12.93 -26.39
C TYR A 169 -6.23 -11.60 -27.15
N ARG A 170 -5.12 -10.96 -27.52
CA ARG A 170 -5.15 -9.69 -28.26
C ARG A 170 -5.87 -9.80 -29.60
N VAL A 171 -5.63 -10.89 -30.34
CA VAL A 171 -6.29 -11.14 -31.63
C VAL A 171 -7.78 -11.35 -31.43
N ARG A 172 -8.17 -12.18 -30.47
CA ARG A 172 -9.58 -12.50 -30.20
C ARG A 172 -10.35 -11.32 -29.62
N SER A 173 -9.75 -10.56 -28.71
CA SER A 173 -10.34 -9.34 -28.14
C SER A 173 -10.70 -8.35 -29.25
N ARG A 174 -9.77 -8.06 -30.16
CA ARG A 174 -10.00 -7.17 -31.29
C ARG A 174 -11.16 -7.63 -32.20
N GLN A 175 -11.19 -8.94 -32.53
CA GLN A 175 -12.24 -9.52 -33.37
C GLN A 175 -13.62 -9.47 -32.74
N LEU A 176 -13.71 -9.60 -31.41
CA LEU A 176 -14.97 -9.61 -30.68
C LEU A 176 -15.45 -8.20 -30.34
N LEU A 177 -14.54 -7.27 -30.07
CA LEU A 177 -14.84 -5.91 -29.61
C LEU A 177 -14.60 -4.88 -30.71
N THR A 178 -13.35 -4.51 -30.97
CA THR A 178 -12.99 -3.39 -31.85
C THR A 178 -13.61 -3.47 -33.24
N ASP A 179 -13.56 -4.64 -33.87
CA ASP A 179 -14.08 -4.82 -35.24
C ASP A 179 -15.62 -4.72 -35.29
N ASN A 180 -16.31 -4.92 -34.16
CA ASN A 180 -17.77 -4.92 -34.02
C ASN A 180 -18.36 -3.64 -33.40
N ALA A 181 -17.54 -2.76 -32.83
CA ALA A 181 -17.99 -1.61 -32.02
C ALA A 181 -18.95 -0.69 -32.78
N ASN A 182 -18.67 -0.40 -34.05
CA ASN A 182 -19.52 0.46 -34.88
C ASN A 182 -20.90 -0.17 -35.18
N GLU A 183 -20.94 -1.48 -35.42
CA GLU A 183 -22.18 -2.20 -35.68
C GLU A 183 -23.05 -2.23 -34.42
N VAL A 184 -22.44 -2.48 -33.26
CA VAL A 184 -23.13 -2.45 -31.96
C VAL A 184 -23.70 -1.06 -31.70
N LEU A 185 -22.93 0.00 -31.92
CA LEU A 185 -23.41 1.37 -31.72
C LEU A 185 -24.63 1.69 -32.60
N GLN A 186 -24.59 1.35 -33.89
CA GLN A 186 -25.73 1.55 -34.79
C GLN A 186 -26.95 0.75 -34.36
N MET A 187 -26.75 -0.48 -33.88
CA MET A 187 -27.81 -1.34 -33.40
C MET A 187 -28.47 -0.78 -32.13
N LEU A 188 -27.67 -0.29 -31.19
CA LEU A 188 -28.16 0.35 -29.97
C LEU A 188 -29.00 1.60 -30.31
N LEU A 189 -28.60 2.40 -31.32
CA LEU A 189 -29.39 3.54 -31.80
C LEU A 189 -30.76 3.11 -32.33
N VAL A 190 -30.81 2.08 -33.16
CA VAL A 190 -32.07 1.56 -33.71
C VAL A 190 -32.97 1.04 -32.59
N TYR A 191 -32.43 0.34 -31.61
CA TYR A 191 -33.20 -0.13 -30.46
C TYR A 191 -33.69 1.03 -29.59
N LEU A 192 -32.88 2.08 -29.39
CA LEU A 192 -33.30 3.25 -28.64
C LEU A 192 -34.46 3.97 -29.34
N GLN A 193 -34.39 4.14 -30.67
CA GLN A 193 -35.47 4.76 -31.46
C GLN A 193 -36.76 3.93 -31.46
N ASN A 194 -36.65 2.60 -31.49
CA ASN A 194 -37.79 1.69 -31.48
C ASN A 194 -38.38 1.44 -30.09
N SER A 195 -37.72 1.90 -29.02
CA SER A 195 -38.13 1.68 -27.63
C SER A 195 -39.44 2.41 -27.25
N GLY A 196 -39.81 3.46 -27.99
CA GLY A 196 -40.97 4.30 -27.66
C GLY A 196 -40.80 4.94 -26.29
N THR A 197 -41.77 4.70 -25.38
CA THR A 197 -41.77 5.18 -23.99
C THR A 197 -41.35 4.11 -22.98
N ASN A 198 -40.79 2.97 -23.43
CA ASN A 198 -40.39 1.89 -22.52
C ASN A 198 -39.02 2.20 -21.89
N THR A 199 -39.04 2.80 -20.72
CA THR A 199 -37.86 3.25 -19.96
C THR A 199 -36.96 2.10 -19.52
N ASP A 200 -37.50 0.94 -19.13
CA ASP A 200 -36.72 -0.25 -18.81
C ASP A 200 -35.86 -0.71 -20.00
N TYR A 201 -36.43 -0.64 -21.20
CA TYR A 201 -35.73 -1.00 -22.42
C TYR A 201 -34.66 0.05 -22.78
N GLN A 202 -34.96 1.33 -22.62
CA GLN A 202 -33.99 2.43 -22.79
C GLN A 202 -32.82 2.30 -21.80
N LYS A 203 -33.10 1.98 -20.53
CA LYS A 203 -32.09 1.74 -19.50
C LYS A 203 -31.12 0.63 -19.90
N LYS A 204 -31.60 -0.50 -20.42
CA LYS A 204 -30.73 -1.59 -20.91
C LYS A 204 -29.86 -1.18 -22.10
N VAL A 205 -30.39 -0.33 -22.99
CA VAL A 205 -29.61 0.20 -24.11
C VAL A 205 -28.49 1.11 -23.60
N PHE A 206 -28.77 2.01 -22.65
CA PHE A 206 -27.76 2.87 -22.04
C PHE A 206 -26.74 2.08 -21.20
N GLU A 207 -27.16 1.04 -20.44
CA GLU A 207 -26.23 0.14 -19.75
C GLU A 207 -25.27 -0.55 -20.72
N CYS A 208 -25.77 -1.03 -21.85
CA CYS A 208 -24.92 -1.60 -22.89
C CYS A 208 -23.98 -0.56 -23.49
N PHE A 209 -24.48 0.63 -23.83
CA PHE A 209 -23.66 1.70 -24.40
C PHE A 209 -22.53 2.12 -23.44
N HIS A 210 -22.85 2.33 -22.16
CA HIS A 210 -21.88 2.67 -21.12
C HIS A 210 -20.77 1.62 -21.01
N SER A 211 -21.11 0.33 -21.05
CA SER A 211 -20.13 -0.76 -20.98
C SER A 211 -19.13 -0.75 -22.14
N TRP A 212 -19.62 -0.52 -23.37
CA TRP A 212 -18.77 -0.38 -24.54
C TRP A 212 -17.93 0.90 -24.52
N LEU A 213 -18.46 1.97 -23.96
CA LEU A 213 -17.73 3.21 -23.78
C LEU A 213 -16.56 3.03 -22.79
N GLN A 214 -16.81 2.41 -21.62
CA GLN A 214 -15.78 2.12 -20.62
C GLN A 214 -14.68 1.17 -21.10
N SER A 215 -14.98 0.31 -22.09
CA SER A 215 -13.97 -0.55 -22.71
C SER A 215 -12.98 0.19 -23.62
N GLY A 216 -13.24 1.46 -23.97
CA GLY A 216 -12.41 2.24 -24.90
C GLY A 216 -12.54 1.79 -26.37
N GLU A 217 -13.54 0.97 -26.70
CA GLU A 217 -13.74 0.41 -28.04
C GLU A 217 -14.50 1.38 -28.97
N ILE A 218 -15.29 2.30 -28.40
CA ILE A 218 -16.01 3.33 -29.13
C ILE A 218 -15.07 4.52 -29.37
N THR A 219 -14.70 4.75 -30.62
CA THR A 219 -13.82 5.87 -30.98
C THR A 219 -14.52 7.24 -30.91
N ILE A 220 -13.77 8.28 -30.53
CA ILE A 220 -14.26 9.66 -30.41
C ILE A 220 -14.93 10.15 -31.69
N GLY A 221 -14.32 9.93 -32.87
CA GLY A 221 -14.89 10.36 -34.14
C GLY A 221 -16.20 9.66 -34.53
N THR A 222 -16.47 8.48 -33.98
CA THR A 222 -17.76 7.79 -34.16
C THR A 222 -18.80 8.38 -33.21
N LEU A 223 -18.40 8.69 -31.98
CA LEU A 223 -19.26 9.32 -30.98
C LEU A 223 -19.68 10.74 -31.40
N GLU A 224 -18.78 11.52 -32.00
CA GLU A 224 -19.03 12.88 -32.50
C GLU A 224 -20.20 12.93 -33.50
N LYS A 225 -20.32 11.91 -34.35
CA LYS A 225 -21.38 11.82 -35.38
C LYS A 225 -22.65 11.13 -34.87
N SER A 226 -22.61 10.61 -33.65
CA SER A 226 -23.69 9.81 -33.08
C SER A 226 -24.70 10.69 -32.35
N PRO A 227 -26.01 10.48 -32.56
CA PRO A 227 -27.03 11.18 -31.77
C PRO A 227 -27.05 10.72 -30.30
N PHE A 228 -26.31 9.66 -29.93
CA PHE A 228 -26.18 9.21 -28.55
C PHE A 228 -25.70 10.31 -27.60
N LEU A 229 -24.83 11.21 -28.06
CA LEU A 229 -24.39 12.33 -27.23
C LEU A 229 -25.59 13.15 -26.77
N GLY A 230 -26.44 13.59 -27.70
CA GLY A 230 -27.63 14.37 -27.37
C GLY A 230 -28.62 13.60 -26.50
N LEU A 231 -28.93 12.36 -26.90
CA LEU A 231 -29.89 11.50 -26.21
C LEU A 231 -29.47 11.19 -24.77
N SER A 232 -28.16 11.09 -24.48
CA SER A 232 -27.66 10.84 -23.13
C SER A 232 -27.90 12.04 -22.20
N PHE A 233 -27.73 13.27 -22.69
CA PHE A 233 -28.05 14.48 -21.92
C PHE A 233 -29.56 14.67 -21.78
N ASP A 234 -30.34 14.37 -22.81
CA ASP A 234 -31.81 14.48 -22.75
C ASP A 234 -32.40 13.47 -21.76
N ALA A 235 -31.78 12.29 -21.60
CA ALA A 235 -32.19 11.27 -20.63
C ALA A 235 -32.05 11.72 -19.16
N LEU A 236 -31.22 12.74 -18.86
CA LEU A 236 -31.10 13.32 -17.51
C LEU A 236 -32.40 14.02 -17.05
N GLN A 237 -33.35 14.29 -17.95
CA GLN A 237 -34.65 14.85 -17.60
C GLN A 237 -35.66 13.81 -17.11
N SER A 238 -35.34 12.51 -17.25
CA SER A 238 -36.20 11.40 -16.83
C SER A 238 -35.69 10.80 -15.52
N ASP A 239 -36.52 10.82 -14.47
CA ASP A 239 -36.17 10.27 -13.16
C ASP A 239 -35.80 8.76 -13.25
N GLU A 240 -36.47 7.99 -14.11
CA GLU A 240 -36.23 6.54 -14.26
C GLU A 240 -34.90 6.21 -14.97
N LEU A 241 -34.40 7.14 -15.80
CA LEU A 241 -33.15 6.98 -16.55
C LEU A 241 -31.98 7.75 -15.94
N TYR A 242 -32.23 8.57 -14.92
CA TYR A 242 -31.27 9.54 -14.40
C TYR A 242 -29.92 8.90 -14.03
N ASP A 243 -29.92 7.85 -13.21
CA ASP A 243 -28.70 7.20 -12.74
C ASP A 243 -27.81 6.70 -13.89
N ILE A 244 -28.42 5.99 -14.85
CA ILE A 244 -27.68 5.44 -15.98
C ILE A 244 -27.24 6.55 -16.96
N ALA A 245 -28.03 7.60 -17.11
CA ALA A 245 -27.68 8.76 -17.91
C ALA A 245 -26.47 9.51 -17.32
N VAL A 246 -26.41 9.66 -15.99
CA VAL A 246 -25.23 10.21 -15.28
C VAL A 246 -24.00 9.37 -15.58
N ASP A 247 -24.08 8.04 -15.43
CA ASP A 247 -22.95 7.14 -15.70
C ASP A 247 -22.46 7.26 -17.16
N VAL A 248 -23.40 7.28 -18.11
CA VAL A 248 -23.08 7.46 -19.54
C VAL A 248 -22.44 8.81 -19.82
N VAL A 249 -22.98 9.92 -19.29
CA VAL A 249 -22.45 11.27 -19.52
C VAL A 249 -21.05 11.41 -18.92
N CYS A 250 -20.84 10.91 -17.70
CA CYS A 250 -19.50 10.85 -17.09
C CYS A 250 -18.53 10.02 -17.94
N GLY A 251 -18.98 8.87 -18.46
CA GLY A 251 -18.22 8.06 -19.39
C GLY A 251 -17.83 8.80 -20.67
N ILE A 252 -18.76 9.55 -21.28
CA ILE A 252 -18.50 10.34 -22.49
C ILE A 252 -17.44 11.40 -22.21
N ILE A 253 -17.59 12.15 -21.12
CA ILE A 253 -16.62 13.18 -20.72
C ILE A 253 -15.23 12.56 -20.52
N ASN A 254 -15.16 11.41 -19.84
CA ASN A 254 -13.93 10.68 -19.57
C ASN A 254 -13.21 10.17 -20.83
N GLU A 255 -13.95 9.75 -21.86
CA GLU A 255 -13.37 9.36 -23.17
C GLU A 255 -12.85 10.56 -23.96
N THR A 256 -13.34 11.77 -23.68
CA THR A 256 -12.90 13.02 -24.33
C THR A 256 -11.77 13.75 -23.58
N ARG A 257 -11.09 13.07 -22.63
CA ARG A 257 -10.01 13.68 -21.82
C ARG A 257 -8.81 14.14 -22.64
N GLU A 258 -8.57 13.52 -23.80
CA GLU A 258 -7.48 13.91 -24.71
C GLU A 258 -7.94 15.11 -25.53
N ILE A 259 -7.79 16.30 -24.92
CA ILE A 259 -8.35 17.57 -25.40
C ILE A 259 -7.98 17.85 -26.87
N PRO A 260 -6.70 17.77 -27.32
CA PRO A 260 -6.34 18.14 -28.69
C PRO A 260 -7.06 17.31 -29.76
N GLU A 261 -7.30 16.03 -29.50
CA GLU A 261 -7.97 15.10 -30.43
C GLU A 261 -9.50 15.18 -30.32
N SER A 262 -10.01 15.65 -29.17
CA SER A 262 -11.44 15.64 -28.83
C SER A 262 -12.12 17.00 -28.93
N MET A 263 -11.43 18.09 -29.32
CA MET A 263 -12.01 19.43 -29.38
C MET A 263 -13.39 19.52 -30.08
N PRO A 264 -13.62 18.90 -31.26
CA PRO A 264 -14.91 19.00 -31.95
C PRO A 264 -16.09 18.44 -31.15
N ILE A 265 -15.88 17.38 -30.37
CA ILE A 265 -16.93 16.81 -29.51
C ILE A 265 -17.06 17.60 -28.19
N ILE A 266 -15.95 18.12 -27.65
CA ILE A 266 -15.98 18.99 -26.46
C ILE A 266 -16.81 20.24 -26.73
N GLU A 267 -16.67 20.84 -27.92
CA GLU A 267 -17.48 21.99 -28.37
C GLU A 267 -18.99 21.68 -28.43
N GLN A 268 -19.38 20.40 -28.59
CA GLN A 268 -20.77 19.95 -28.52
C GLN A 268 -21.24 19.63 -27.10
N ILE A 269 -20.33 19.12 -26.24
CA ILE A 269 -20.60 18.78 -24.84
C ILE A 269 -20.79 20.06 -24.01
N TYR A 270 -19.91 21.04 -24.18
CA TYR A 270 -19.85 22.23 -23.33
C TYR A 270 -21.18 23.01 -23.24
N PRO A 271 -21.89 23.32 -24.35
CA PRO A 271 -23.19 24.00 -24.28
C PRO A 271 -24.28 23.20 -23.55
N ARG A 272 -24.14 21.87 -23.47
CA ARG A 272 -25.08 20.98 -22.77
C ARG A 272 -24.82 20.92 -21.26
N LEU A 273 -23.61 21.25 -20.80
CA LEU A 273 -23.29 21.34 -19.37
C LEU A 273 -23.87 22.60 -18.71
N LEU A 274 -24.01 23.71 -19.45
CA LEU A 274 -24.43 25.00 -18.89
C LEU A 274 -25.84 24.96 -18.27
N PRO A 275 -26.88 24.40 -18.92
CA PRO A 275 -28.22 24.33 -18.33
C PRO A 275 -28.30 23.44 -17.08
N LEU A 276 -27.39 22.48 -16.94
CA LEU A 276 -27.38 21.55 -15.81
C LEU A 276 -27.11 22.25 -14.47
N ARG A 277 -26.48 23.44 -14.47
CA ARG A 277 -26.26 24.19 -13.23
C ARG A 277 -27.58 24.69 -12.63
N ALA A 278 -28.52 25.11 -13.49
CA ALA A 278 -29.84 25.49 -13.02
C ALA A 278 -30.62 24.28 -12.48
N ALA A 279 -30.48 23.12 -13.14
CA ALA A 279 -31.08 21.87 -12.67
C ALA A 279 -30.49 21.40 -11.32
N LEU A 280 -29.16 21.53 -11.14
CA LEU A 280 -28.48 21.29 -9.87
C LEU A 280 -29.07 22.17 -8.76
N LYS A 281 -29.24 23.47 -9.01
CA LYS A 281 -29.85 24.39 -8.02
C LYS A 281 -31.27 23.99 -7.65
N SER A 282 -32.10 23.62 -8.63
CA SER A 282 -33.46 23.12 -8.36
C SER A 282 -33.41 21.87 -7.49
N ALA A 283 -32.54 20.91 -7.81
CA ALA A 283 -32.38 19.68 -7.02
C ALA A 283 -31.89 19.96 -5.58
N MET A 284 -31.01 20.94 -5.40
CA MET A 284 -30.57 21.36 -4.06
C MET A 284 -31.70 22.04 -3.26
N GLU A 285 -32.53 22.85 -3.90
CA GLU A 285 -33.71 23.48 -3.27
C GLU A 285 -34.79 22.45 -2.90
N GLU A 286 -34.90 21.37 -3.69
CA GLU A 286 -35.80 20.24 -3.45
C GLU A 286 -35.23 19.21 -2.45
N GLU A 287 -33.97 19.37 -2.00
CA GLU A 287 -33.24 18.42 -1.15
C GLU A 287 -33.20 16.98 -1.73
N ASP A 288 -33.10 16.87 -3.08
CA ASP A 288 -32.96 15.58 -3.79
C ASP A 288 -31.48 15.16 -3.85
N ASP A 289 -31.03 14.47 -2.80
CA ASP A 289 -29.63 14.02 -2.65
C ASP A 289 -29.14 13.16 -3.82
N ASP A 290 -30.02 12.36 -4.44
CA ASP A 290 -29.66 11.47 -5.55
C ASP A 290 -29.37 12.29 -6.81
N LYS A 291 -30.21 13.27 -7.13
CA LYS A 291 -29.95 14.21 -8.24
C LYS A 291 -28.75 15.11 -7.98
N VAL A 292 -28.61 15.65 -6.77
CA VAL A 292 -27.44 16.48 -6.45
C VAL A 292 -26.15 15.67 -6.59
N ARG A 293 -26.14 14.41 -6.12
CA ARG A 293 -25.01 13.48 -6.31
C ARG A 293 -24.70 13.25 -7.80
N GLY A 294 -25.72 13.00 -8.61
CA GLY A 294 -25.55 12.78 -10.06
C GLY A 294 -24.95 13.97 -10.78
N TYR A 295 -25.48 15.18 -10.55
CA TYR A 295 -24.94 16.41 -11.13
C TYR A 295 -23.54 16.73 -10.61
N CYS A 296 -23.27 16.51 -9.32
CA CYS A 296 -21.93 16.67 -8.76
C CYS A 296 -20.91 15.80 -9.49
N ARG A 297 -21.23 14.53 -9.76
CA ARG A 297 -20.35 13.63 -10.54
C ARG A 297 -20.07 14.19 -11.93
N ILE A 298 -21.11 14.64 -12.66
CA ILE A 298 -20.96 15.20 -14.01
C ILE A 298 -20.03 16.42 -14.00
N PHE A 299 -20.27 17.39 -13.10
CA PHE A 299 -19.46 18.61 -13.05
C PHE A 299 -18.02 18.33 -12.63
N THR A 300 -17.80 17.46 -11.64
CA THR A 300 -16.46 17.05 -11.22
C THR A 300 -15.71 16.35 -12.36
N HIS A 301 -16.33 15.39 -13.05
CA HIS A 301 -15.73 14.72 -14.20
C HIS A 301 -15.37 15.70 -15.33
N ALA A 302 -16.25 16.69 -15.60
CA ALA A 302 -15.99 17.73 -16.60
C ALA A 302 -14.82 18.63 -16.17
N GLY A 303 -14.80 19.09 -14.92
CA GLY A 303 -13.73 19.91 -14.37
C GLY A 303 -12.37 19.21 -14.37
N GLU A 304 -12.34 17.91 -14.09
CA GLU A 304 -11.12 17.10 -14.08
C GLU A 304 -10.62 16.76 -15.49
N SER A 305 -11.52 16.35 -16.39
CA SER A 305 -11.17 15.96 -17.76
C SER A 305 -10.77 17.15 -18.62
N TYR A 306 -11.36 18.33 -18.37
CA TYR A 306 -11.12 19.55 -19.13
C TYR A 306 -10.27 20.58 -18.37
N LEU A 307 -9.48 20.14 -17.39
CA LEU A 307 -8.69 21.02 -16.52
C LEU A 307 -7.80 22.01 -17.30
N ASP A 308 -7.17 21.57 -18.39
CA ASP A 308 -6.35 22.47 -19.22
C ASP A 308 -7.20 23.57 -19.89
N LEU A 309 -8.44 23.27 -20.29
CA LEU A 309 -9.39 24.25 -20.82
C LEU A 309 -9.90 25.19 -19.72
N VAL A 310 -10.14 24.67 -18.50
CA VAL A 310 -10.50 25.49 -17.33
C VAL A 310 -9.44 26.55 -17.07
N VAL A 311 -8.16 26.21 -17.25
CA VAL A 311 -7.05 27.15 -17.04
C VAL A 311 -6.87 28.11 -18.23
N GLN A 312 -6.93 27.60 -19.47
CA GLN A 312 -6.75 28.42 -20.69
C GLN A 312 -7.92 29.40 -20.92
N HIS A 313 -9.15 28.95 -20.66
CA HIS A 313 -10.41 29.66 -20.90
C HIS A 313 -11.16 29.88 -19.57
N ALA A 314 -10.46 30.45 -18.60
CA ALA A 314 -10.96 30.59 -17.23
C ALA A 314 -12.31 31.29 -17.11
N ASP A 315 -12.60 32.30 -17.95
CA ASP A 315 -13.87 33.05 -17.87
C ASP A 315 -15.06 32.20 -18.37
N ASP A 316 -14.85 31.40 -19.42
CA ASP A 316 -15.88 30.55 -20.00
C ASP A 316 -16.19 29.38 -19.04
N PHE A 317 -15.16 28.65 -18.64
CA PHE A 317 -15.29 27.45 -17.81
C PHE A 317 -15.56 27.73 -16.33
N ARG A 318 -15.53 29.00 -15.89
CA ARG A 318 -15.82 29.40 -14.51
C ARG A 318 -17.16 28.85 -14.01
N SER A 319 -18.16 28.81 -14.88
CA SER A 319 -19.50 28.31 -14.55
C SER A 319 -19.49 26.86 -14.04
N ILE A 320 -18.63 25.99 -14.60
CA ILE A 320 -18.45 24.60 -14.18
C ILE A 320 -17.79 24.55 -12.80
N VAL A 321 -16.74 25.35 -12.59
CA VAL A 321 -16.05 25.44 -11.29
C VAL A 321 -17.02 25.92 -10.20
N GLU A 322 -17.83 26.93 -10.49
CA GLU A 322 -18.85 27.42 -9.55
C GLU A 322 -19.94 26.38 -9.25
N SER A 323 -20.35 25.54 -10.22
CA SER A 323 -21.23 24.40 -9.93
C SER A 323 -20.59 23.42 -8.95
N ILE A 324 -19.29 23.17 -9.08
CA ILE A 324 -18.57 22.28 -8.14
C ILE A 324 -18.52 22.93 -6.74
N VAL A 325 -18.32 24.25 -6.62
CA VAL A 325 -18.42 24.97 -5.33
C VAL A 325 -19.81 24.82 -4.71
N GLU A 326 -20.86 24.94 -5.52
CA GLU A 326 -22.25 24.76 -5.08
C GLU A 326 -22.45 23.35 -4.50
N CYS A 327 -21.93 22.31 -5.16
CA CYS A 327 -21.92 20.94 -4.64
C CYS A 327 -21.09 20.80 -3.35
N THR A 328 -19.92 21.44 -3.27
CA THR A 328 -19.07 21.43 -2.06
C THR A 328 -19.74 22.13 -0.88
N ALA A 329 -20.62 23.11 -1.13
CA ALA A 329 -21.39 23.80 -0.10
C ALA A 329 -22.63 23.02 0.38
N TYR A 330 -22.99 21.93 -0.30
CA TYR A 330 -24.15 21.11 0.05
C TYR A 330 -23.96 20.35 1.36
N GLN A 331 -25.06 20.01 2.03
CA GLN A 331 -25.05 19.45 3.39
C GLN A 331 -24.62 17.96 3.47
N ASP A 332 -24.85 17.16 2.42
CA ASP A 332 -24.44 15.74 2.40
C ASP A 332 -22.92 15.63 2.22
N THR A 333 -22.23 15.18 3.28
CA THR A 333 -20.78 14.99 3.29
C THR A 333 -20.28 14.02 2.22
N GLU A 334 -21.07 13.01 1.84
CA GLU A 334 -20.68 12.05 0.80
C GLU A 334 -20.68 12.68 -0.59
N ILE A 335 -21.53 13.67 -0.85
CA ILE A 335 -21.50 14.46 -2.09
C ILE A 335 -20.28 15.40 -2.07
N VAL A 336 -20.03 16.07 -0.94
CA VAL A 336 -18.90 16.98 -0.79
C VAL A 336 -17.57 16.28 -1.10
N ARG A 337 -17.40 15.01 -0.66
CA ARG A 337 -16.19 14.20 -0.92
C ARG A 337 -15.87 14.02 -2.40
N ILE A 338 -16.87 13.97 -3.28
CA ILE A 338 -16.69 13.81 -4.73
C ILE A 338 -15.87 14.97 -5.29
N THR A 339 -15.96 16.17 -4.71
CA THR A 339 -15.32 17.38 -5.21
C THR A 339 -13.83 17.52 -4.85
N PHE A 340 -13.33 16.77 -3.88
CA PHE A 340 -12.01 17.00 -3.29
C PHE A 340 -10.85 16.77 -4.26
N TYR A 341 -10.92 15.72 -5.09
CA TYR A 341 -9.86 15.43 -6.06
C TYR A 341 -9.72 16.57 -7.09
N PHE A 342 -10.84 17.10 -7.58
CA PHE A 342 -10.85 18.27 -8.44
C PHE A 342 -10.18 19.49 -7.79
N TRP A 343 -10.53 19.83 -6.54
CA TRP A 343 -9.95 21.00 -5.86
C TRP A 343 -8.43 20.95 -5.76
N HIS A 344 -7.90 19.77 -5.42
CA HIS A 344 -6.48 19.52 -5.35
C HIS A 344 -5.81 19.64 -6.73
N ARG A 345 -6.40 19.02 -7.76
CA ARG A 345 -5.89 19.06 -9.14
C ARG A 345 -5.85 20.47 -9.72
N LEU A 346 -6.89 21.27 -9.45
CA LEU A 346 -6.95 22.67 -9.87
C LEU A 346 -5.90 23.51 -9.13
N ALA A 347 -5.72 23.32 -7.83
CA ALA A 347 -4.73 24.04 -7.03
C ALA A 347 -3.30 23.75 -7.49
N ASP A 348 -2.93 22.47 -7.67
CA ASP A 348 -1.61 22.07 -8.18
C ASP A 348 -1.32 22.68 -9.57
N THR A 349 -2.35 22.79 -10.40
CA THR A 349 -2.21 23.36 -11.74
C THR A 349 -2.05 24.88 -11.71
N LEU A 350 -2.83 25.57 -10.88
CA LEU A 350 -2.80 27.03 -10.73
C LEU A 350 -1.56 27.53 -9.97
N TYR A 351 -1.00 26.71 -9.07
CA TYR A 351 0.21 27.07 -8.32
C TYR A 351 1.46 27.22 -9.22
N LYS A 352 1.46 26.59 -10.40
CA LYS A 352 2.57 26.67 -11.35
C LYS A 352 2.76 28.14 -11.82
N PRO A 353 4.00 28.69 -11.81
CA PRO A 353 4.26 30.11 -12.09
C PRO A 353 3.66 30.66 -13.40
N ARG A 354 3.56 29.79 -14.42
CA ARG A 354 2.95 30.11 -15.72
C ARG A 354 1.48 30.55 -15.64
N HIS A 355 0.76 30.20 -14.58
CA HIS A 355 -0.67 30.48 -14.42
C HIS A 355 -0.96 31.57 -13.38
N ALA A 356 0.04 32.36 -12.95
CA ALA A 356 -0.14 33.39 -11.93
C ALA A 356 -1.30 34.37 -12.22
N ASN A 357 -1.44 34.84 -13.46
CA ASN A 357 -2.54 35.74 -13.86
C ASN A 357 -3.92 35.06 -13.81
N ILE A 358 -3.97 33.75 -14.04
CA ILE A 358 -5.21 32.95 -14.02
C ILE A 358 -5.59 32.60 -12.59
N ARG A 359 -4.59 32.31 -11.74
CA ARG A 359 -4.77 32.06 -10.31
C ARG A 359 -5.56 33.18 -9.64
N ASP A 360 -5.28 34.44 -9.98
CA ASP A 360 -6.00 35.60 -9.44
C ASP A 360 -7.51 35.57 -9.74
N LYS A 361 -7.93 34.96 -10.85
CA LYS A 361 -9.35 34.82 -11.20
C LYS A 361 -10.09 33.78 -10.36
N PHE A 362 -9.39 32.85 -9.73
CA PHE A 362 -9.97 31.78 -8.90
C PHE A 362 -9.77 32.01 -7.40
N LYS A 363 -9.06 33.07 -6.99
CA LYS A 363 -8.78 33.38 -5.59
C LYS A 363 -10.04 33.56 -4.75
N ASP A 364 -11.05 34.21 -5.30
CA ASP A 364 -12.33 34.44 -4.63
C ASP A 364 -13.09 33.13 -4.41
N ILE A 365 -13.00 32.19 -5.38
CA ILE A 365 -13.59 30.86 -5.26
C ILE A 365 -12.91 30.06 -4.14
N TYR A 366 -11.57 30.01 -4.11
CA TYR A 366 -10.84 29.32 -3.04
C TYR A 366 -11.00 30.01 -1.67
N SER A 367 -11.14 31.34 -1.64
CA SER A 367 -11.45 32.10 -0.41
C SER A 367 -12.82 31.74 0.15
N ASN A 368 -13.83 31.59 -0.72
CA ASN A 368 -15.15 31.10 -0.33
C ASN A 368 -15.11 29.62 0.09
N LEU A 369 -14.24 28.81 -0.54
CA LEU A 369 -14.06 27.41 -0.17
C LEU A 369 -13.58 27.26 1.29
N VAL A 370 -12.72 28.16 1.78
CA VAL A 370 -12.34 28.20 3.21
C VAL A 370 -13.58 28.38 4.10
N ASP A 371 -14.45 29.33 3.77
CA ASP A 371 -15.68 29.59 4.53
C ASP A 371 -16.62 28.36 4.53
N ILE A 372 -16.73 27.68 3.39
CA ILE A 372 -17.53 26.44 3.24
C ILE A 372 -16.91 25.31 4.07
N MET A 373 -15.60 25.09 3.97
CA MET A 373 -14.91 24.05 4.73
C MET A 373 -15.03 24.29 6.24
N ILE A 374 -14.90 25.54 6.72
CA ILE A 374 -15.10 25.85 8.14
C ILE A 374 -16.52 25.46 8.59
N LYS A 375 -17.56 25.68 7.78
CA LYS A 375 -18.93 25.25 8.10
C LYS A 375 -19.02 23.73 8.23
N HIS A 376 -18.48 22.98 7.28
CA HIS A 376 -18.49 21.51 7.30
C HIS A 376 -17.63 20.88 8.41
N LEU A 377 -16.67 21.63 8.97
CA LEU A 377 -15.86 21.18 10.11
C LEU A 377 -16.62 21.19 11.45
N HIS A 378 -17.83 21.78 11.53
CA HIS A 378 -18.60 21.86 12.75
C HIS A 378 -19.06 20.47 13.19
N TYR A 379 -18.81 20.15 14.45
CA TYR A 379 -19.45 18.99 15.06
C TYR A 379 -20.97 19.21 15.16
N PRO A 380 -21.77 18.14 15.07
CA PRO A 380 -23.19 18.22 15.39
C PRO A 380 -23.40 18.65 16.85
N LYS A 381 -24.58 19.20 17.16
CA LYS A 381 -24.93 19.59 18.54
C LYS A 381 -25.02 18.38 19.47
N ASP A 382 -25.56 17.25 18.99
CA ASP A 382 -25.79 16.04 19.79
C ASP A 382 -24.88 14.86 19.37
N LEU A 383 -23.63 14.89 19.84
CA LEU A 383 -22.64 13.82 19.63
C LEU A 383 -23.03 12.46 20.26
N SER A 384 -23.97 12.43 21.20
CA SER A 384 -24.38 11.21 21.91
C SER A 384 -25.19 10.25 21.04
N THR A 385 -25.78 10.74 19.95
CA THR A 385 -26.58 9.95 19.02
C THR A 385 -25.72 9.19 18.00
N TRP A 386 -24.45 9.55 17.88
CA TRP A 386 -23.55 8.96 16.89
C TRP A 386 -22.94 7.64 17.39
N SER A 387 -22.90 6.65 16.50
CA SER A 387 -22.13 5.43 16.71
C SER A 387 -20.61 5.75 16.72
N ALA A 388 -19.81 4.81 17.21
CA ALA A 388 -18.34 4.94 17.13
C ALA A 388 -17.86 5.07 15.68
N GLU A 389 -18.42 4.26 14.79
CA GLU A 389 -18.13 4.27 13.35
C GLU A 389 -18.38 5.64 12.70
N LYS A 390 -19.55 6.25 12.93
CA LYS A 390 -19.84 7.60 12.39
C LYS A 390 -18.89 8.67 12.92
N ARG A 391 -18.43 8.56 14.16
CA ARG A 391 -17.44 9.49 14.73
C ARG A 391 -16.08 9.33 14.05
N ASP A 392 -15.69 8.09 13.75
CA ASP A 392 -14.44 7.79 13.06
C ASP A 392 -14.50 8.23 11.58
N GLU A 393 -15.60 7.98 10.88
CA GLU A 393 -15.87 8.47 9.52
C GLU A 393 -15.79 10.01 9.45
N PHE A 394 -16.44 10.70 10.39
CA PHE A 394 -16.37 12.16 10.43
C PHE A 394 -14.96 12.66 10.73
N ARG A 395 -14.21 11.99 11.62
CA ARG A 395 -12.81 12.34 11.89
C ARG A 395 -11.95 12.18 10.64
N GLU A 396 -12.11 11.09 9.90
CA GLU A 396 -11.42 10.88 8.63
C GLU A 396 -11.81 11.96 7.61
N PHE A 397 -13.10 12.26 7.48
CA PHE A 397 -13.60 13.32 6.62
C PHE A 397 -12.97 14.69 6.94
N ARG A 398 -12.88 15.08 8.21
CA ARG A 398 -12.21 16.31 8.64
C ARG A 398 -10.72 16.33 8.28
N HIS A 399 -10.04 15.19 8.32
CA HIS A 399 -8.64 15.09 7.91
C HIS A 399 -8.49 15.37 6.40
N VAL A 400 -9.35 14.77 5.56
CA VAL A 400 -9.33 14.99 4.11
C VAL A 400 -9.71 16.44 3.75
N MET A 401 -10.69 17.03 4.43
CA MET A 401 -11.01 18.46 4.27
C MET A 401 -9.82 19.38 4.60
N GLY A 402 -8.97 18.95 5.53
CA GLY A 402 -7.74 19.66 5.86
C GLY A 402 -6.82 19.85 4.66
N ASP A 403 -6.82 18.93 3.70
CA ASP A 403 -6.03 19.04 2.47
C ASP A 403 -6.62 20.08 1.51
N VAL A 404 -7.96 20.13 1.38
CA VAL A 404 -8.65 21.18 0.60
C VAL A 404 -8.40 22.58 1.19
N LEU A 405 -8.32 22.70 2.52
CA LEU A 405 -7.96 23.94 3.20
C LEU A 405 -6.52 24.38 2.90
N LYS A 406 -5.56 23.44 2.84
CA LYS A 406 -4.18 23.73 2.43
C LYS A 406 -4.13 24.20 0.99
N ASP A 407 -4.80 23.48 0.08
CA ASP A 407 -4.90 23.85 -1.33
C ASP A 407 -5.52 25.25 -1.50
N SER A 408 -6.53 25.60 -0.67
CA SER A 408 -7.13 26.93 -0.64
C SER A 408 -6.13 28.00 -0.17
N CYS A 409 -5.35 27.70 0.87
CA CYS A 409 -4.29 28.58 1.36
C CYS A 409 -3.21 28.86 0.31
N LEU A 410 -2.85 27.84 -0.47
CA LEU A 410 -1.86 27.94 -1.55
C LEU A 410 -2.28 28.91 -2.67
N ILE A 411 -3.59 28.99 -2.96
CA ILE A 411 -4.12 29.83 -4.05
C ILE A 411 -4.52 31.23 -3.57
N SER A 412 -5.32 31.33 -2.50
CA SER A 412 -5.81 32.62 -1.97
C SER A 412 -4.73 33.38 -1.20
N GLY A 413 -3.78 32.67 -0.58
CA GLY A 413 -2.68 33.23 0.19
C GLY A 413 -2.94 33.24 1.69
N SER A 414 -1.86 33.17 2.47
CA SER A 414 -1.89 32.95 3.92
C SER A 414 -2.69 34.00 4.67
N ALA A 415 -2.51 35.30 4.36
CA ALA A 415 -3.21 36.38 5.06
C ALA A 415 -4.73 36.35 4.84
N GLU A 416 -5.19 36.09 3.61
CA GLU A 416 -6.63 36.00 3.33
C GLU A 416 -7.25 34.77 4.01
N CYS A 417 -6.58 33.61 3.92
CA CYS A 417 -7.06 32.38 4.54
C CYS A 417 -7.08 32.43 6.07
N LEU A 418 -6.11 33.09 6.72
CA LEU A 418 -6.09 33.30 8.17
C LEU A 418 -7.16 34.31 8.63
N SER A 419 -7.49 35.29 7.78
CA SER A 419 -8.50 36.31 8.11
C SER A 419 -9.89 35.72 8.36
N LYS A 420 -10.25 34.62 7.67
CA LYS A 420 -11.57 33.96 7.77
C LYS A 420 -11.84 33.32 9.15
N PRO A 421 -11.00 32.37 9.63
CA PRO A 421 -11.16 31.83 10.97
C PRO A 421 -10.94 32.91 12.05
N PHE A 422 -10.02 33.86 11.84
CA PHE A 422 -9.82 34.97 12.79
C PHE A 422 -11.08 35.83 12.96
N ALA A 423 -11.72 36.24 11.86
CA ALA A 423 -12.95 37.02 11.90
C ALA A 423 -14.09 36.24 12.57
N THR A 424 -14.19 34.94 12.29
CA THR A 424 -15.18 34.05 12.93
C THR A 424 -14.94 33.96 14.43
N LEU A 425 -13.73 33.66 14.87
CA LEU A 425 -13.37 33.57 16.29
C LEU A 425 -13.58 34.90 17.03
N SER A 426 -13.17 36.02 16.42
CA SER A 426 -13.36 37.36 17.01
C SER A 426 -14.83 37.70 17.20
N ARG A 427 -15.68 37.36 16.22
CA ARG A 427 -17.13 37.54 16.31
C ARG A 427 -17.74 36.70 17.42
N GLN A 428 -17.38 35.42 17.51
CA GLN A 428 -17.89 34.52 18.54
C GLN A 428 -17.47 34.95 19.95
N LEU A 429 -16.23 35.39 20.14
CA LEU A 429 -15.77 35.93 21.43
C LEU A 429 -16.48 37.24 21.82
N ALA A 430 -16.71 38.13 20.86
CA ALA A 430 -17.48 39.36 21.11
C ALA A 430 -18.93 39.04 21.52
N ASP A 431 -19.57 38.06 20.88
CA ASP A 431 -20.91 37.61 21.24
C ASP A 431 -20.95 36.97 22.65
N SER A 432 -19.95 36.18 23.00
CA SER A 432 -19.78 35.62 24.35
C SER A 432 -19.61 36.72 25.42
N ALA A 433 -18.79 37.74 25.14
CA ALA A 433 -18.60 38.89 26.02
C ALA A 433 -19.89 39.73 26.20
N ASN A 434 -20.75 39.74 25.18
CA ASN A 434 -22.07 40.38 25.22
C ASN A 434 -23.17 39.50 25.87
N GLY A 435 -22.80 38.37 26.48
CA GLY A 435 -23.71 37.51 27.24
C GLY A 435 -24.53 36.54 26.39
N LYS A 436 -24.21 36.35 25.11
CA LYS A 436 -24.81 35.28 24.29
C LYS A 436 -24.10 33.95 24.55
N THR A 437 -24.86 32.86 24.64
CA THR A 437 -24.31 31.51 24.73
C THR A 437 -23.75 31.09 23.37
N VAL A 438 -22.43 30.88 23.31
CA VAL A 438 -21.74 30.38 22.12
C VAL A 438 -21.46 28.90 22.30
N ASP A 439 -21.92 28.09 21.35
CA ASP A 439 -21.67 26.66 21.32
C ASP A 439 -20.17 26.39 21.05
N TRP A 440 -19.56 25.44 21.75
CA TRP A 440 -18.11 25.20 21.64
C TRP A 440 -17.69 24.78 20.21
N GLN A 441 -18.61 24.18 19.45
CA GLN A 441 -18.42 23.76 18.07
C GLN A 441 -18.11 24.95 17.14
N GLU A 442 -18.73 26.11 17.39
CA GLU A 442 -18.53 27.35 16.62
C GLU A 442 -17.13 27.95 16.82
N ILE A 443 -16.46 27.57 17.90
CA ILE A 443 -15.08 27.97 18.21
C ILE A 443 -14.09 26.89 17.74
N GLU A 444 -14.42 25.62 17.93
CA GLU A 444 -13.51 24.50 17.58
C GLU A 444 -13.29 24.36 16.08
N ALA A 445 -14.32 24.53 15.24
CA ALA A 445 -14.18 24.37 13.79
C ALA A 445 -13.20 25.38 13.15
N PRO A 446 -13.27 26.69 13.45
CA PRO A 446 -12.24 27.64 13.03
C PRO A 446 -10.83 27.29 13.55
N LEU A 447 -10.69 26.83 14.80
CA LEU A 447 -9.39 26.40 15.34
C LEU A 447 -8.83 25.19 14.59
N PHE A 448 -9.68 24.22 14.22
CA PHE A 448 -9.27 23.09 13.40
C PHE A 448 -8.78 23.56 12.03
N SER A 449 -9.48 24.52 11.40
CA SER A 449 -9.06 25.06 10.10
C SER A 449 -7.70 25.74 10.17
N LEU A 450 -7.42 26.52 11.23
CA LEU A 450 -6.10 27.12 11.48
C LEU A 450 -5.02 26.05 11.54
N ARG A 451 -5.24 25.01 12.37
CA ARG A 451 -4.32 23.88 12.48
C ARG A 451 -4.07 23.20 11.13
N ALA A 452 -5.12 22.96 10.35
CA ALA A 452 -5.03 22.27 9.07
C ALA A 452 -4.20 23.05 8.04
N MET A 453 -4.44 24.37 7.93
CA MET A 453 -3.74 25.26 7.01
C MET A 453 -2.28 25.53 7.40
N GLY A 454 -1.89 25.29 8.66
CA GLY A 454 -0.60 25.73 9.19
C GLY A 454 0.67 25.20 8.54
N SER A 455 0.64 24.26 7.58
CA SER A 455 1.86 23.97 6.77
C SER A 455 2.09 24.99 5.66
N GLU A 456 1.03 25.63 5.18
CA GLU A 456 1.06 26.54 4.02
C GLU A 456 1.19 28.01 4.46
N ILE A 457 1.42 28.25 5.74
CA ILE A 457 1.58 29.58 6.32
C ILE A 457 3.07 29.87 6.48
N GLU A 458 3.50 30.98 5.87
CA GLU A 458 4.88 31.47 5.93
C GLU A 458 5.35 31.75 7.37
N ASP A 459 6.63 31.55 7.63
CA ASP A 459 7.26 31.72 8.95
C ASP A 459 7.24 33.18 9.42
N GLU A 460 7.25 34.13 8.49
CA GLU A 460 7.24 35.57 8.73
C GLU A 460 5.83 36.20 8.70
N GLU A 461 4.75 35.41 8.78
CA GLU A 461 3.39 35.96 8.80
C GLU A 461 3.15 36.75 10.10
N ASP A 462 3.12 38.07 9.96
CA ASP A 462 3.06 39.02 11.09
C ASP A 462 1.76 39.83 11.16
N VAL A 463 0.78 39.54 10.29
CA VAL A 463 -0.49 40.28 10.26
C VAL A 463 -1.51 39.62 11.17
N TYR A 464 -1.83 38.34 10.93
CA TYR A 464 -2.93 37.66 11.63
C TYR A 464 -2.47 36.73 12.74
N LEU A 465 -1.34 36.03 12.61
CA LEU A 465 -0.82 35.11 13.62
C LEU A 465 -0.60 35.75 15.00
N PRO A 466 0.01 36.95 15.13
CA PRO A 466 0.10 37.59 16.44
C PRO A 466 -1.28 37.83 17.10
N GLN A 467 -2.27 38.23 16.31
CA GLN A 467 -3.63 38.50 16.78
C GLN A 467 -4.33 37.19 17.17
N ILE A 468 -4.17 36.13 16.37
CA ILE A 468 -4.69 34.79 16.65
C ILE A 468 -4.08 34.26 17.96
N MET A 469 -2.76 34.36 18.14
CA MET A 469 -2.07 33.89 19.35
C MET A 469 -2.51 34.63 20.62
N GLN A 470 -2.83 35.92 20.52
CA GLN A 470 -3.45 36.68 21.62
C GLN A 470 -4.89 36.24 21.88
N LEU A 471 -5.64 35.94 20.82
CA LEU A 471 -7.02 35.48 20.91
C LEU A 471 -7.12 34.11 21.59
N LEU A 472 -6.16 33.21 21.36
CA LEU A 472 -6.12 31.89 22.02
C LEU A 472 -6.13 31.99 23.56
N GLN A 473 -5.60 33.08 24.13
CA GLN A 473 -5.58 33.33 25.59
C GLN A 473 -6.95 33.63 26.18
N GLN A 474 -7.88 34.09 25.33
CA GLN A 474 -9.21 34.57 25.73
C GLN A 474 -10.30 33.52 25.50
N LEU A 475 -9.94 32.34 25.01
CA LEU A 475 -10.89 31.28 24.72
C LEU A 475 -11.52 30.71 26.00
N PRO A 476 -12.80 30.31 25.95
CA PRO A 476 -13.48 29.73 27.10
C PRO A 476 -12.88 28.36 27.46
N ASP A 477 -12.92 28.04 28.76
CA ASP A 477 -12.39 26.78 29.29
C ASP A 477 -13.35 25.62 28.97
N HIS A 478 -13.09 24.97 27.83
CA HIS A 478 -13.80 23.76 27.39
C HIS A 478 -12.79 22.73 26.86
N PRO A 479 -12.87 21.42 27.23
CA PRO A 479 -11.87 20.43 26.85
C PRO A 479 -11.60 20.36 25.34
N LYS A 480 -12.64 20.37 24.49
CA LYS A 480 -12.47 20.33 23.01
C LYS A 480 -11.84 21.60 22.43
N ILE A 481 -12.15 22.77 23.01
CA ILE A 481 -11.56 24.03 22.57
C ILE A 481 -10.09 24.07 22.96
N ARG A 482 -9.77 23.66 24.19
CA ARG A 482 -8.38 23.56 24.67
C ARG A 482 -7.57 22.58 23.87
N TYR A 483 -8.12 21.40 23.58
CA TYR A 483 -7.49 20.42 22.70
C TYR A 483 -7.13 21.03 21.34
N ALA A 484 -8.09 21.69 20.67
CA ALA A 484 -7.85 22.32 19.37
C ALA A 484 -6.84 23.48 19.45
N ALA A 485 -6.97 24.36 20.44
CA ALA A 485 -6.07 25.49 20.65
C ALA A 485 -4.62 25.05 20.95
N THR A 486 -4.44 24.01 21.77
CA THR A 486 -3.12 23.41 22.05
C THR A 486 -2.47 22.90 20.77
N LEU A 487 -3.24 22.28 19.87
CA LEU A 487 -2.72 21.78 18.60
C LEU A 487 -2.45 22.90 17.59
N VAL A 488 -3.18 24.03 17.67
CA VAL A 488 -2.83 25.25 16.91
C VAL A 488 -1.47 25.78 17.40
N ILE A 489 -1.26 25.93 18.72
CA ILE A 489 0.04 26.35 19.27
C ILE A 489 1.15 25.39 18.83
N SER A 490 0.90 24.09 18.91
CA SER A 490 1.83 23.06 18.43
C SER A 490 2.19 23.20 16.96
N ARG A 491 1.24 23.60 16.12
CA ARG A 491 1.44 23.69 14.67
C ARG A 491 2.31 24.87 14.31
N TYR A 492 2.15 25.99 15.01
CA TYR A 492 2.84 27.25 14.77
C TYR A 492 4.05 27.48 15.71
N SER A 493 4.62 26.42 16.29
CA SER A 493 5.82 26.51 17.15
C SER A 493 7.03 27.11 16.43
N TYR A 494 7.15 26.89 15.12
CA TYR A 494 8.18 27.50 14.28
C TYR A 494 8.06 29.03 14.25
N TRP A 495 6.83 29.55 14.15
CA TRP A 495 6.55 30.98 14.20
C TRP A 495 6.87 31.56 15.59
N THR A 496 6.53 30.85 16.67
CA THR A 496 6.87 31.26 18.05
C THR A 496 8.38 31.52 18.23
N ARG A 497 9.25 30.83 17.48
CA ARG A 497 10.70 31.07 17.52
C ARG A 497 11.08 32.53 17.25
N PHE A 498 10.35 33.20 16.35
CA PHE A 498 10.56 34.61 16.02
C PHE A 498 9.80 35.57 16.96
N HIS A 499 8.87 35.05 17.77
CA HIS A 499 8.04 35.81 18.71
C HIS A 499 8.11 35.24 20.15
N PRO A 500 9.30 35.28 20.79
CA PRO A 500 9.53 34.66 22.09
C PRO A 500 8.65 35.20 23.23
N GLN A 501 8.04 36.39 23.07
CA GLN A 501 7.11 36.96 24.04
C GLN A 501 5.90 36.07 24.34
N PHE A 502 5.53 35.16 23.43
CA PHE A 502 4.41 34.23 23.63
C PHE A 502 4.80 32.96 24.40
N ILE A 503 6.09 32.63 24.53
CA ILE A 503 6.57 31.39 25.18
C ILE A 503 6.03 31.25 26.60
N PRO A 504 6.10 32.26 27.51
CA PRO A 504 5.62 32.09 28.88
C PRO A 504 4.15 31.70 28.96
N TYR A 505 3.30 32.32 28.13
CA TYR A 505 1.87 31.99 28.08
C TYR A 505 1.66 30.59 27.48
N GLN A 506 2.28 30.30 26.33
CA GLN A 506 2.10 29.03 25.63
C GLN A 506 2.58 27.86 26.50
N LEU A 507 3.71 28.00 27.20
CA LEU A 507 4.22 26.98 28.10
C LEU A 507 3.24 26.72 29.26
N ASN A 508 2.73 27.77 29.92
CA ASN A 508 1.72 27.62 30.98
C ASN A 508 0.40 26.99 30.46
N PHE A 509 -0.03 27.39 29.27
CA PHE A 509 -1.24 26.86 28.63
C PHE A 509 -1.09 25.37 28.32
N ILE A 510 0.06 24.96 27.77
CA ILE A 510 0.39 23.57 27.48
C ILE A 510 0.53 22.77 28.78
N SER A 511 1.26 23.28 29.78
CA SER A 511 1.47 22.60 31.07
C SER A 511 0.16 22.31 31.81
N SER A 512 -0.78 23.27 31.82
CA SER A 512 -2.11 23.04 32.41
C SER A 512 -3.00 22.09 31.60
N GLY A 513 -2.66 21.80 30.34
CA GLY A 513 -3.35 20.80 29.53
C GLY A 513 -3.15 19.36 30.03
N PHE A 514 -2.07 19.08 30.77
CA PHE A 514 -1.80 17.77 31.35
C PHE A 514 -2.72 17.43 32.54
N ASP A 515 -3.38 18.41 33.14
CA ASP A 515 -4.37 18.20 34.20
C ASP A 515 -5.70 17.61 33.68
N ASN A 516 -5.90 17.59 32.35
CA ASN A 516 -7.10 17.07 31.70
C ASN A 516 -6.75 15.89 30.79
N GLU A 517 -7.31 14.71 31.08
CA GLU A 517 -7.06 13.47 30.31
C GLU A 517 -7.39 13.60 28.81
N GLU A 518 -8.42 14.39 28.44
CA GLU A 518 -8.76 14.60 27.02
C GLU A 518 -7.76 15.48 26.27
N VAL A 519 -6.97 16.29 26.99
CA VAL A 519 -6.05 17.28 26.41
C VAL A 519 -4.58 16.84 26.54
N SER A 520 -4.28 15.94 27.48
CA SER A 520 -2.91 15.49 27.81
C SER A 520 -2.10 15.07 26.58
N ALA A 521 -2.66 14.26 25.67
CA ALA A 521 -1.98 13.82 24.46
C ALA A 521 -1.65 15.01 23.51
N ALA A 522 -2.57 15.97 23.36
CA ALA A 522 -2.30 17.18 22.59
C ALA A 522 -1.25 18.07 23.26
N ALA A 523 -1.25 18.13 24.59
CA ALA A 523 -0.27 18.89 25.37
C ALA A 523 1.14 18.28 25.26
N ALA A 524 1.27 16.96 25.27
CA ALA A 524 2.53 16.26 25.02
C ALA A 524 3.11 16.62 23.65
N LEU A 525 2.28 16.54 22.61
CA LEU A 525 2.66 16.90 21.25
C LEU A 525 3.05 18.37 21.12
N ALA A 526 2.25 19.28 21.70
CA ALA A 526 2.53 20.71 21.67
C ALA A 526 3.83 21.06 22.40
N LEU A 527 4.08 20.44 23.55
CA LEU A 527 5.33 20.62 24.28
C LEU A 527 6.53 20.14 23.46
N LYS A 528 6.40 18.98 22.78
CA LYS A 528 7.43 18.46 21.87
C LYS A 528 7.80 19.45 20.80
N TYR A 529 6.83 19.96 20.03
CA TYR A 529 7.12 20.88 18.94
C TYR A 529 7.63 22.24 19.42
N LEU A 530 7.05 22.77 20.50
CA LEU A 530 7.54 24.01 21.12
C LEU A 530 9.00 23.86 21.57
N CYS A 531 9.34 22.79 22.28
CA CYS A 531 10.71 22.52 22.71
C CYS A 531 11.68 22.23 21.57
N LYS A 532 11.22 21.61 20.48
CA LYS A 532 12.03 21.33 19.29
C LYS A 532 12.40 22.61 18.56
N ASP A 533 11.42 23.45 18.26
CA ASP A 533 11.61 24.62 17.39
C ASP A 533 12.15 25.83 18.16
N CYS A 534 11.84 25.93 19.47
CA CYS A 534 12.31 27.01 20.36
C CYS A 534 13.40 26.54 21.36
N SER A 535 14.12 25.45 21.06
CA SER A 535 15.07 24.81 21.98
C SER A 535 16.08 25.77 22.61
N GLU A 536 16.71 26.64 21.80
CA GLU A 536 17.69 27.65 22.25
C GLU A 536 17.09 28.67 23.23
N LEU A 537 15.83 29.07 22.99
CA LEU A 537 15.10 30.05 23.81
C LEU A 537 14.61 29.42 25.12
N LEU A 538 14.43 28.10 25.14
CA LEU A 538 13.90 27.35 26.28
C LEU A 538 14.97 26.89 27.28
N ILE A 539 16.26 27.13 27.02
CA ILE A 539 17.35 26.78 27.93
C ILE A 539 17.15 27.41 29.32
N GLU A 540 16.70 28.66 29.37
CA GLU A 540 16.45 29.39 30.64
C GLU A 540 15.30 28.79 31.47
N TYR A 541 14.39 28.04 30.81
CA TYR A 541 13.24 27.38 31.44
C TYR A 541 13.56 25.96 31.92
N LEU A 542 14.76 25.44 31.66
CA LEU A 542 15.19 24.10 32.09
C LEU A 542 14.98 23.84 33.61
N PRO A 543 15.24 24.80 34.53
CA PRO A 543 14.96 24.61 35.96
C PRO A 543 13.48 24.39 36.30
N GLN A 544 12.55 24.85 35.44
CA GLN A 544 11.11 24.64 35.59
C GLN A 544 10.66 23.36 34.86
N LEU A 545 11.23 23.10 33.68
CA LEU A 545 10.94 21.91 32.86
C LEU A 545 11.39 20.61 33.54
N HIS A 546 12.52 20.63 34.25
CA HIS A 546 13.06 19.43 34.92
C HIS A 546 12.12 18.85 36.00
N PRO A 547 11.66 19.61 37.03
CA PRO A 547 10.72 19.07 38.01
C PRO A 547 9.36 18.71 37.39
N PHE A 548 8.90 19.45 36.38
CA PHE A 548 7.71 19.11 35.61
C PHE A 548 7.85 17.75 34.93
N TYR A 549 8.96 17.53 34.22
CA TYR A 549 9.26 16.26 33.55
C TYR A 549 9.25 15.09 34.54
N LEU A 550 9.93 15.22 35.68
CA LEU A 550 9.97 14.17 36.69
C LEU A 550 8.57 13.82 37.21
N ASN A 551 7.69 14.81 37.40
CA ASN A 551 6.31 14.57 37.80
C ASN A 551 5.52 13.82 36.71
N VAL A 552 5.58 14.31 35.47
CA VAL A 552 4.86 13.76 34.32
C VAL A 552 5.31 12.33 33.99
N THR A 553 6.59 12.00 34.18
CA THR A 553 7.09 10.62 33.95
C THR A 553 6.51 9.58 34.89
N ASN A 554 5.90 9.99 36.00
CA ASN A 554 5.22 9.09 36.93
C ASN A 554 3.76 8.87 36.55
N THR A 555 3.13 9.81 35.82
CA THR A 555 1.71 9.76 35.45
C THR A 555 1.48 9.25 34.02
N LEU A 556 2.24 9.74 33.04
CA LEU A 556 2.06 9.36 31.63
C LEU A 556 2.74 8.03 31.28
N ARG A 557 2.24 7.36 30.23
CA ARG A 557 2.77 6.09 29.72
C ARG A 557 2.73 6.09 28.18
N GLY A 558 3.53 5.23 27.56
CA GLY A 558 3.52 5.05 26.10
C GLY A 558 3.92 6.31 25.33
N ILE A 559 3.20 6.60 24.25
CA ILE A 559 3.55 7.62 23.25
C ILE A 559 3.63 9.03 23.88
N ASP A 560 2.66 9.42 24.70
CA ASP A 560 2.62 10.76 25.31
C ASP A 560 3.87 11.02 26.18
N LEU A 561 4.32 10.00 26.93
CA LEU A 561 5.55 10.09 27.71
C LEU A 561 6.77 10.27 26.80
N PHE A 562 6.84 9.51 25.72
CA PHE A 562 7.94 9.59 24.75
C PHE A 562 8.01 10.95 24.06
N GLU A 563 6.87 11.57 23.75
CA GLU A 563 6.81 12.92 23.19
C GLU A 563 7.35 13.97 24.17
N VAL A 564 6.96 13.88 25.45
CA VAL A 564 7.48 14.78 26.49
C VAL A 564 8.99 14.57 26.72
N THR A 565 9.47 13.33 26.69
CA THR A 565 10.91 13.04 26.77
C THR A 565 11.66 13.60 25.58
N GLU A 566 11.12 13.47 24.37
CA GLU A 566 11.70 14.06 23.15
C GLU A 566 11.75 15.59 23.26
N ALA A 567 10.68 16.21 23.80
CA ALA A 567 10.60 17.64 24.06
C ALA A 567 11.78 18.14 24.90
N VAL A 568 11.95 17.61 26.11
CA VAL A 568 13.02 18.06 27.00
C VAL A 568 14.41 17.73 26.44
N SER A 569 14.53 16.65 25.67
CA SER A 569 15.78 16.26 25.02
C SER A 569 16.25 17.28 23.99
N HIS A 570 15.33 17.92 23.25
CA HIS A 570 15.67 18.99 22.32
C HIS A 570 16.25 20.23 23.03
N VAL A 571 15.70 20.60 24.19
CA VAL A 571 16.24 21.70 25.00
C VAL A 571 17.60 21.34 25.58
N VAL A 572 17.77 20.11 26.07
CA VAL A 572 19.06 19.59 26.56
C VAL A 572 20.12 19.61 25.45
N ALA A 573 19.77 19.23 24.22
CA ALA A 573 20.67 19.25 23.07
C ALA A 573 21.13 20.67 22.68
N ALA A 574 20.35 21.71 23.00
CA ALA A 574 20.70 23.10 22.75
C ALA A 574 21.60 23.74 23.84
N VAL A 575 21.78 23.06 24.99
CA VAL A 575 22.65 23.55 26.08
C VAL A 575 24.11 23.66 25.60
N ARG A 576 24.85 24.62 26.16
CA ARG A 576 26.28 24.81 25.88
C ARG A 576 27.06 23.51 26.09
N PRO A 577 28.03 23.16 25.23
CA PRO A 577 28.77 21.89 25.35
C PRO A 577 29.42 21.64 26.71
N ALA A 578 29.88 22.70 27.39
CA ALA A 578 30.49 22.62 28.72
C ALA A 578 29.50 22.20 29.84
N GLU A 579 28.20 22.47 29.64
CA GLU A 579 27.13 22.18 30.62
C GLU A 579 26.28 20.96 30.20
N LEU A 580 26.46 20.47 28.97
CA LEU A 580 25.70 19.36 28.40
C LEU A 580 25.80 18.08 29.24
N LEU A 581 26.99 17.72 29.72
CA LEU A 581 27.15 16.52 30.57
C LEU A 581 26.29 16.61 31.84
N LYS A 582 26.32 17.76 32.51
CA LYS A 582 25.53 18.01 33.73
C LYS A 582 24.04 17.97 33.43
N ALA A 583 23.60 18.60 32.34
CA ALA A 583 22.20 18.57 31.91
C ALA A 583 21.75 17.14 31.62
N LEU A 584 22.51 16.36 30.85
CA LEU A 584 22.20 14.97 30.58
C LEU A 584 22.14 14.11 31.85
N GLN A 585 23.08 14.30 32.79
CA GLN A 585 23.06 13.60 34.09
C GLN A 585 21.76 13.86 34.87
N MET A 586 21.21 15.08 34.81
CA MET A 586 19.94 15.41 35.49
C MET A 586 18.74 14.59 34.99
N PHE A 587 18.74 14.17 33.72
CA PHE A 587 17.64 13.40 33.12
C PHE A 587 17.93 11.89 33.05
N CYS A 588 19.18 11.49 32.82
CA CYS A 588 19.57 10.09 32.64
C CYS A 588 19.82 9.35 33.96
N LEU A 589 20.40 10.00 34.98
CA LEU A 589 20.71 9.31 36.25
C LEU A 589 19.47 8.80 37.00
N PRO A 590 18.34 9.54 37.08
CA PRO A 590 17.12 9.00 37.69
C PRO A 590 16.61 7.74 36.99
N ILE A 591 16.74 7.68 35.65
CA ILE A 591 16.38 6.50 34.86
C ILE A 591 17.33 5.33 35.21
N ALA A 592 18.63 5.60 35.26
CA ALA A 592 19.64 4.60 35.60
C ALA A 592 19.46 4.01 37.00
N GLN A 593 19.19 4.86 38.00
CA GLN A 593 18.93 4.45 39.38
C GLN A 593 17.73 3.51 39.46
N TRP A 594 16.62 3.90 38.81
CA TRP A 594 15.42 3.06 38.78
C TRP A 594 15.67 1.71 38.09
N LEU A 595 16.34 1.72 36.93
CA LEU A 595 16.68 0.50 36.20
C LEU A 595 17.63 -0.41 37.00
N HIS A 596 18.55 0.17 37.78
CA HIS A 596 19.44 -0.60 38.65
C HIS A 596 18.68 -1.29 39.80
N GLU A 597 17.77 -0.57 40.47
CA GLU A 597 16.90 -1.14 41.50
C GLU A 597 16.01 -2.25 40.94
N PHE A 598 15.43 -2.03 39.75
CA PHE A 598 14.65 -3.04 39.03
C PHE A 598 15.50 -4.26 38.67
N ALA A 599 16.70 -4.06 38.13
CA ALA A 599 17.60 -5.13 37.74
C ALA A 599 17.94 -6.04 38.93
N ASN A 600 18.13 -5.47 40.13
CA ASN A 600 18.40 -6.20 41.36
C ASN A 600 17.22 -7.05 41.87
N LYS A 601 15.97 -6.78 41.45
CA LYS A 601 14.81 -7.64 41.80
C LYS A 601 14.86 -8.99 41.09
N GLY A 602 15.53 -9.08 39.94
CA GLY A 602 15.63 -10.29 39.14
C GLY A 602 14.29 -10.99 38.92
N THR A 603 14.23 -12.29 39.23
CA THR A 603 13.03 -13.14 39.02
C THR A 603 11.80 -12.75 39.85
N SER A 604 11.94 -11.82 40.82
CA SER A 604 10.81 -11.31 41.61
C SER A 604 10.04 -10.16 40.95
N ALA A 605 10.49 -9.69 39.78
CA ALA A 605 9.84 -8.62 39.04
C ALA A 605 8.53 -9.06 38.39
N THR A 606 7.53 -8.18 38.40
CA THR A 606 6.23 -8.39 37.76
C THR A 606 6.25 -7.96 36.29
N ASP A 607 5.35 -8.50 35.46
CA ASP A 607 5.18 -8.09 34.05
C ASP A 607 4.97 -6.57 33.89
N LYS A 608 4.24 -5.94 34.82
CA LYS A 608 4.05 -4.48 34.83
C LYS A 608 5.34 -3.72 35.06
N GLU A 609 6.22 -4.22 35.92
CA GLU A 609 7.54 -3.61 36.16
C GLU A 609 8.47 -3.82 34.96
N ILE A 610 8.41 -4.97 34.28
CA ILE A 610 9.15 -5.22 33.04
C ILE A 610 8.74 -4.21 31.96
N ARG A 611 7.43 -4.02 31.73
CA ARG A 611 6.93 -3.02 30.78
C ARG A 611 7.37 -1.60 31.12
N PHE A 612 7.34 -1.24 32.40
CA PHE A 612 7.81 0.08 32.83
C PHE A 612 9.33 0.25 32.68
N ALA A 613 10.11 -0.83 32.84
CA ALA A 613 11.53 -0.84 32.51
C ALA A 613 11.76 -0.61 31.00
N CYS A 614 10.94 -1.21 30.13
CA CYS A 614 10.96 -0.93 28.69
C CYS A 614 10.69 0.56 28.40
N ASP A 615 9.67 1.16 29.03
CA ASP A 615 9.39 2.60 28.89
C ASP A 615 10.58 3.48 29.34
N LYS A 616 11.29 3.06 30.39
CA LYS A 616 12.49 3.76 30.91
C LYS A 616 13.69 3.62 29.96
N LEU A 617 13.89 2.46 29.36
CA LEU A 617 14.91 2.25 28.32
C LEU A 617 14.60 3.05 27.05
N GLU A 618 13.32 3.16 26.66
CA GLU A 618 12.91 3.98 25.52
C GLU A 618 13.12 5.48 25.80
N GLN A 619 12.81 5.97 27.01
CA GLN A 619 13.11 7.36 27.41
C GLN A 619 14.60 7.66 27.26
N PHE A 620 15.46 6.79 27.78
CA PHE A 620 16.91 6.94 27.64
C PHE A 620 17.36 6.91 26.17
N SER A 621 16.79 6.00 25.38
CA SER A 621 17.03 5.88 23.94
C SER A 621 16.66 7.16 23.18
N ILE A 622 15.54 7.80 23.52
CA ILE A 622 15.09 9.06 22.93
C ILE A 622 16.07 10.19 23.26
N ILE A 623 16.51 10.31 24.52
CA ILE A 623 17.47 11.34 24.95
C ILE A 623 18.76 11.22 24.14
N ILE A 624 19.33 10.01 24.07
CA ILE A 624 20.54 9.72 23.29
C ILE A 624 20.34 10.07 21.82
N ARG A 625 19.23 9.62 21.22
CA ARG A 625 18.94 9.87 19.79
C ARG A 625 18.82 11.35 19.47
N VAL A 626 18.14 12.13 20.30
CA VAL A 626 17.88 13.56 20.04
C VAL A 626 19.13 14.40 20.24
N VAL A 627 19.97 14.04 21.21
CA VAL A 627 21.21 14.76 21.52
C VAL A 627 22.33 14.39 20.55
N ALA A 628 22.25 13.23 19.90
CA ALA A 628 23.08 12.95 18.74
C ALA A 628 22.78 14.00 17.65
N ASP A 629 23.81 14.74 17.24
CA ASP A 629 23.69 15.76 16.19
C ASP A 629 24.15 15.19 14.83
N PRO A 630 23.25 14.62 14.01
CA PRO A 630 23.63 14.12 12.69
C PRO A 630 24.06 15.24 11.73
N LYS A 631 23.73 16.52 12.00
CA LYS A 631 24.13 17.65 11.14
C LYS A 631 25.57 18.09 11.37
N LYS A 632 26.24 17.57 12.41
CA LYS A 632 27.68 17.79 12.69
C LYS A 632 28.58 16.64 12.22
N GLU A 633 28.09 15.74 11.35
CA GLU A 633 28.95 14.70 10.72
C GLU A 633 29.98 15.26 9.72
N THR A 634 30.00 16.57 9.45
CA THR A 634 31.08 17.20 8.69
C THR A 634 32.06 17.89 9.61
N SER A 635 32.99 17.12 10.16
CA SER A 635 34.41 17.46 10.24
C SER A 635 35.15 16.32 10.94
N THR A 636 36.07 15.68 10.22
CA THR A 636 37.21 14.94 10.77
C THR A 636 38.12 15.78 11.71
N ALA A 637 37.69 16.99 12.11
CA ALA A 637 38.42 17.91 12.97
C ALA A 637 38.30 17.58 14.47
N ASP A 638 37.25 16.90 14.93
CA ASP A 638 37.10 16.57 16.36
C ASP A 638 37.91 15.35 16.81
N VAL A 639 38.45 14.56 15.86
CA VAL A 639 39.42 13.49 16.18
C VAL A 639 40.72 14.07 16.78
N ASN A 640 41.01 15.37 16.54
CA ASN A 640 42.21 16.04 17.07
C ASN A 640 42.04 16.65 18.47
N THR A 641 40.84 16.68 19.07
CA THR A 641 40.67 17.28 20.41
C THR A 641 40.72 16.28 21.56
N GLY A 642 40.59 14.97 21.30
CA GLY A 642 40.63 13.91 22.32
C GLY A 642 39.53 14.01 23.40
N LEU A 643 38.53 14.88 23.20
CA LEU A 643 37.43 15.08 24.14
C LEU A 643 36.35 14.01 23.91
N VAL A 644 36.11 13.20 24.94
CA VAL A 644 35.05 12.19 24.93
C VAL A 644 33.69 12.89 24.87
N HIS A 645 32.82 12.46 23.95
CA HIS A 645 31.47 13.02 23.83
C HIS A 645 30.68 12.81 25.14
N PRO A 646 30.01 13.83 25.71
CA PRO A 646 29.28 13.73 26.98
C PRO A 646 28.31 12.54 27.08
N CYS A 647 27.59 12.21 26.00
CA CYS A 647 26.72 11.03 25.96
C CYS A 647 27.48 9.70 26.13
N ILE A 648 28.71 9.57 25.62
CA ILE A 648 29.50 8.35 25.82
C ILE A 648 29.88 8.18 27.29
N THR A 649 30.24 9.26 27.98
CA THR A 649 30.52 9.23 29.42
C THR A 649 29.30 8.69 30.19
N ILE A 650 28.10 9.12 29.85
CA ILE A 650 26.87 8.63 30.47
C ILE A 650 26.60 7.16 30.11
N ILE A 651 26.78 6.77 28.85
CA ILE A 651 26.63 5.36 28.44
C ILE A 651 27.62 4.47 29.21
N GLN A 652 28.86 4.92 29.43
CA GLN A 652 29.86 4.23 30.25
C GLN A 652 29.44 4.13 31.71
N GLU A 653 28.90 5.20 32.31
CA GLU A 653 28.36 5.20 33.67
C GLU A 653 27.17 4.23 33.82
N LEU A 654 26.34 4.09 32.79
CA LEU A 654 25.17 3.20 32.77
C LEU A 654 25.48 1.76 32.36
N TRP A 655 26.66 1.48 31.81
CA TRP A 655 27.04 0.15 31.34
C TRP A 655 26.82 -0.96 32.38
N PRO A 656 27.19 -0.79 33.68
CA PRO A 656 26.93 -1.81 34.70
C PRO A 656 25.44 -2.13 34.89
N VAL A 657 24.55 -1.17 34.62
CA VAL A 657 23.10 -1.38 34.69
C VAL A 657 22.63 -2.21 33.50
N PHE A 658 23.09 -1.89 32.29
CA PHE A 658 22.77 -2.69 31.10
C PHE A 658 23.27 -4.14 31.21
N ASP A 659 24.48 -4.30 31.75
CA ASP A 659 25.07 -5.60 32.02
C ASP A 659 24.20 -6.43 32.96
N LEU A 660 23.79 -5.83 34.08
CA LEU A 660 22.93 -6.49 35.06
C LEU A 660 21.55 -6.86 34.49
N LEU A 661 20.97 -5.98 33.65
CA LEU A 661 19.70 -6.26 32.95
C LEU A 661 19.83 -7.46 32.01
N LEU A 662 20.91 -7.55 31.22
CA LEU A 662 21.15 -8.70 30.34
C LEU A 662 21.31 -10.01 31.14
N VAL A 663 22.00 -9.96 32.28
CA VAL A 663 22.24 -11.14 33.11
C VAL A 663 20.94 -11.66 33.73
N HIS A 664 20.07 -10.79 34.25
CA HIS A 664 18.85 -11.23 34.93
C HIS A 664 17.63 -11.39 34.03
N PHE A 665 17.56 -10.65 32.92
CA PHE A 665 16.37 -10.55 32.07
C PHE A 665 16.65 -10.79 30.59
N GLY A 666 17.85 -11.22 30.20
CA GLY A 666 18.19 -11.45 28.79
C GLY A 666 17.33 -12.49 28.07
N SER A 667 16.59 -13.33 28.80
CA SER A 667 15.61 -14.28 28.25
C SER A 667 14.21 -13.70 28.04
N ASP A 668 13.90 -12.53 28.60
CA ASP A 668 12.62 -11.85 28.40
C ASP A 668 12.63 -11.09 27.08
N SER A 669 11.71 -11.42 26.17
CA SER A 669 11.72 -10.85 24.82
C SER A 669 11.47 -9.35 24.80
N HIS A 670 10.56 -8.84 25.64
CA HIS A 670 10.11 -7.45 25.61
C HIS A 670 11.22 -6.51 26.10
N LEU A 671 11.87 -6.88 27.20
CA LEU A 671 12.99 -6.12 27.72
C LEU A 671 14.22 -6.24 26.82
N SER A 672 14.50 -7.44 26.30
CA SER A 672 15.63 -7.67 25.39
C SER A 672 15.51 -6.85 24.12
N GLU A 673 14.32 -6.76 23.53
CA GLU A 673 14.05 -5.89 22.38
C GLU A 673 14.28 -4.41 22.70
N SER A 674 13.77 -3.95 23.85
CA SER A 674 13.92 -2.55 24.29
C SER A 674 15.39 -2.18 24.54
N LEU A 675 16.13 -3.09 25.17
CA LEU A 675 17.56 -2.92 25.43
C LEU A 675 18.38 -2.98 24.14
N CYS A 676 18.03 -3.90 23.24
CA CYS A 676 18.63 -4.00 21.91
C CYS A 676 18.41 -2.72 21.09
N LYS A 677 17.21 -2.13 21.15
CA LYS A 677 16.89 -0.85 20.51
C LYS A 677 17.73 0.29 21.08
N CYS A 678 17.94 0.32 22.39
CA CYS A 678 18.87 1.25 23.03
C CYS A 678 20.29 1.07 22.49
N PHE A 679 20.82 -0.15 22.45
CA PHE A 679 22.16 -0.42 21.92
C PHE A 679 22.32 -0.04 20.46
N LYS A 680 21.30 -0.30 19.61
CA LYS A 680 21.29 0.18 18.23
C LYS A 680 21.55 1.68 18.18
N TYR A 681 20.85 2.47 18.98
CA TYR A 681 21.01 3.93 18.95
C TYR A 681 22.39 4.36 19.43
N CYS A 682 22.95 3.71 20.45
CA CYS A 682 24.33 3.96 20.88
C CYS A 682 25.33 3.68 19.75
N VAL A 683 25.19 2.54 19.07
CA VAL A 683 26.12 2.10 18.01
C VAL A 683 26.00 2.99 16.76
N VAL A 684 24.78 3.25 16.28
CA VAL A 684 24.52 3.99 15.04
C VAL A 684 24.82 5.48 15.21
N PHE A 685 24.34 6.11 16.27
CA PHE A 685 24.51 7.57 16.44
C PHE A 685 25.88 7.98 16.99
N TYR A 686 26.60 7.07 17.65
CA TYR A 686 27.91 7.35 18.25
C TYR A 686 29.01 6.41 17.73
N ARG A 687 28.96 6.08 16.44
CA ARG A 687 29.88 5.16 15.74
C ARG A 687 31.32 5.15 16.27
N ILE A 688 32.11 6.19 16.00
CA ILE A 688 33.53 6.22 16.43
C ILE A 688 33.66 6.31 17.96
N PRO A 689 32.95 7.23 18.66
CA PRO A 689 33.06 7.36 20.11
C PRO A 689 32.64 6.12 20.92
N PHE A 690 31.79 5.24 20.37
CA PHE A 690 31.31 4.02 21.03
C PHE A 690 32.29 2.84 20.95
N ARG A 691 33.30 2.89 20.06
CA ARG A 691 34.28 1.81 19.85
C ARG A 691 34.90 1.22 21.13
N PRO A 692 35.23 2.00 22.19
CA PRO A 692 35.78 1.43 23.42
C PRO A 692 34.84 0.45 24.15
N LEU A 693 33.52 0.59 24.01
CA LEU A 693 32.51 -0.28 24.63
C LEU A 693 32.06 -1.43 23.73
N LEU A 694 32.45 -1.39 22.45
CA LEU A 694 32.02 -2.36 21.46
C LEU A 694 32.46 -3.81 21.78
N PRO A 695 33.69 -4.08 22.25
CA PRO A 695 34.10 -5.44 22.62
C PRO A 695 33.23 -6.06 23.70
N ASP A 696 32.88 -5.29 24.73
CA ASP A 696 32.02 -5.74 25.82
C ASP A 696 30.60 -6.03 25.31
N LEU A 697 30.06 -5.17 24.44
CA LEU A 697 28.77 -5.40 23.80
C LEU A 697 28.78 -6.69 22.96
N MET A 698 29.80 -6.88 22.11
CA MET A 698 29.93 -8.07 21.27
C MET A 698 29.96 -9.34 22.12
N GLU A 699 30.74 -9.36 23.20
CA GLU A 699 30.84 -10.50 24.10
C GLU A 699 29.48 -10.84 24.74
N ARG A 700 28.75 -9.81 25.18
CA ARG A 700 27.42 -9.99 25.76
C ARG A 700 26.39 -10.46 24.75
N LEU A 701 26.37 -9.90 23.54
CA LEU A 701 25.45 -10.34 22.48
C LEU A 701 25.66 -11.82 22.14
N VAL A 702 26.91 -12.28 22.00
CA VAL A 702 27.20 -13.71 21.78
C VAL A 702 26.72 -14.56 22.96
N THR A 703 27.01 -14.13 24.18
CA THR A 703 26.67 -14.90 25.40
C THR A 703 25.16 -15.07 25.52
N VAL A 704 24.40 -13.98 25.41
CA VAL A 704 22.95 -14.01 25.64
C VAL A 704 22.21 -14.64 24.46
N PHE A 705 22.67 -14.41 23.22
CA PHE A 705 22.13 -15.15 22.06
C PHE A 705 22.37 -16.65 22.20
N GLY A 706 23.55 -17.06 22.67
CA GLY A 706 23.88 -18.46 22.96
C GLY A 706 22.99 -19.13 24.01
N GLN A 707 22.40 -18.35 24.92
CA GLN A 707 21.53 -18.86 25.99
C GLN A 707 20.04 -18.84 25.61
N THR A 708 19.62 -17.88 24.79
CA THR A 708 18.19 -17.53 24.63
C THR A 708 17.67 -17.71 23.21
N PHE A 709 18.55 -17.63 22.20
CA PHE A 709 18.21 -17.66 20.77
C PHE A 709 17.24 -16.56 20.31
N LEU A 710 17.14 -15.44 21.03
CA LEU A 710 16.29 -14.30 20.61
C LEU A 710 16.91 -13.56 19.41
N SER A 711 16.09 -13.31 18.39
CA SER A 711 16.46 -12.65 17.12
C SER A 711 16.96 -11.21 17.30
N CYS A 712 16.42 -10.47 18.28
CA CYS A 712 16.82 -9.09 18.57
C CYS A 712 18.34 -8.90 18.81
N TYR A 713 19.03 -9.92 19.33
CA TYR A 713 20.48 -9.87 19.53
C TYR A 713 21.25 -9.91 18.20
N LEU A 714 20.79 -10.71 17.22
CA LEU A 714 21.33 -10.72 15.87
C LEU A 714 21.03 -9.41 15.14
N TRP A 715 19.85 -8.83 15.39
CA TRP A 715 19.49 -7.53 14.84
C TRP A 715 20.43 -6.41 15.30
N VAL A 716 20.80 -6.34 16.59
CA VAL A 716 21.81 -5.37 17.06
C VAL A 716 23.20 -5.72 16.55
N ALA A 717 23.57 -7.00 16.53
CA ALA A 717 24.83 -7.44 15.94
C ALA A 717 24.98 -6.94 14.49
N THR A 718 23.88 -6.96 13.73
CA THR A 718 23.84 -6.43 12.36
C THR A 718 24.21 -4.96 12.33
N LYS A 719 23.72 -4.16 13.29
CA LYS A 719 24.07 -2.74 13.41
C LYS A 719 25.54 -2.53 13.77
N CYS A 720 26.08 -3.35 14.68
CA CYS A 720 27.52 -3.31 14.98
C CYS A 720 28.36 -3.55 13.72
N VAL A 721 28.00 -4.54 12.90
CA VAL A 721 28.75 -4.84 11.66
C VAL A 721 28.58 -3.70 10.64
N GLN A 722 27.36 -3.21 10.41
CA GLN A 722 27.09 -2.12 9.45
C GLN A 722 27.88 -0.84 9.76
N GLU A 723 27.99 -0.49 11.04
CA GLU A 723 28.64 0.77 11.46
C GLU A 723 30.15 0.64 11.62
N HIS A 724 30.71 -0.56 11.71
CA HIS A 724 32.12 -0.76 12.05
C HIS A 724 32.92 -1.58 11.04
N CYS A 725 32.28 -2.13 10.01
CA CYS A 725 32.99 -2.73 8.88
C CYS A 725 33.58 -1.61 8.00
N ASP A 726 34.88 -1.35 8.16
CA ASP A 726 35.58 -0.24 7.48
C ASP A 726 36.34 -0.72 6.21
N GLY A 727 35.81 -1.72 5.50
CA GLY A 727 36.38 -2.24 4.25
C GLY A 727 37.33 -3.44 4.42
N GLU A 728 37.94 -3.88 3.32
CA GLU A 728 38.69 -5.14 3.24
C GLU A 728 39.94 -5.18 4.14
N GLY A 729 40.12 -6.28 4.87
CA GLY A 729 41.35 -6.59 5.61
C GLY A 729 41.71 -5.65 6.78
N THR A 730 40.81 -4.75 7.19
CA THR A 730 41.06 -3.89 8.35
C THR A 730 40.93 -4.67 9.66
N GLU A 731 41.63 -4.22 10.72
CA GLU A 731 41.54 -4.84 12.05
C GLU A 731 40.09 -4.87 12.58
N MET A 732 39.35 -3.79 12.37
CA MET A 732 37.95 -3.69 12.79
C MET A 732 37.05 -4.65 12.01
N THR A 733 37.23 -4.75 10.69
CA THR A 733 36.52 -5.73 9.85
C THR A 733 36.82 -7.16 10.29
N MET A 734 38.07 -7.49 10.62
CA MET A 734 38.43 -8.81 11.14
C MET A 734 37.80 -9.08 12.51
N ALA A 735 37.72 -8.09 13.39
CA ALA A 735 37.01 -8.21 14.67
C ALA A 735 35.50 -8.43 14.46
N MET A 736 34.87 -7.71 13.54
CA MET A 736 33.45 -7.91 13.18
C MET A 736 33.21 -9.29 12.58
N LEU A 737 34.11 -9.76 11.70
CA LEU A 737 34.03 -11.10 11.12
C LEU A 737 34.13 -12.18 12.20
N SER A 738 35.09 -12.07 13.13
CA SER A 738 35.22 -13.00 14.26
C SER A 738 33.99 -13.02 15.17
N PHE A 739 33.34 -11.87 15.34
CA PHE A 739 32.07 -11.77 16.06
C PHE A 739 30.92 -12.49 15.34
N VAL A 740 30.78 -12.30 14.02
CA VAL A 740 29.79 -13.03 13.22
C VAL A 740 30.10 -14.53 13.19
N GLU A 741 31.36 -14.93 13.18
CA GLU A 741 31.78 -16.34 13.28
C GLU A 741 31.26 -17.00 14.55
N ARG A 742 31.40 -16.32 15.70
CA ARG A 742 30.89 -16.82 16.98
C ARG A 742 29.37 -16.93 17.01
N LEU A 743 28.64 -15.96 16.46
CA LEU A 743 27.18 -16.00 16.36
C LEU A 743 26.71 -17.12 15.39
N SER A 744 27.44 -17.32 14.29
CA SER A 744 27.17 -18.36 13.31
C SER A 744 27.27 -19.76 13.90
N VAL A 745 28.23 -20.01 14.80
CA VAL A 745 28.33 -21.30 15.51
C VAL A 745 27.05 -21.60 16.30
N THR A 746 26.54 -20.62 17.05
CA THR A 746 25.26 -20.75 17.76
C THR A 746 24.09 -21.00 16.80
N MET A 747 24.05 -20.27 15.69
CA MET A 747 23.01 -20.43 14.68
C MET A 747 23.01 -21.83 14.04
N PHE A 748 24.18 -22.38 13.71
CA PHE A 748 24.29 -23.72 13.15
C PHE A 748 23.86 -24.80 14.15
N ASN A 749 24.19 -24.64 15.44
CA ASN A 749 23.69 -25.53 16.49
C ASN A 749 22.16 -25.48 16.59
N LEU A 750 21.56 -24.30 16.45
CA LEU A 750 20.11 -24.14 16.45
C LEU A 750 19.46 -24.79 15.22
N LEU A 751 20.00 -24.58 14.02
CA LEU A 751 19.51 -25.19 12.78
C LEU A 751 19.64 -26.72 12.74
N ASN A 752 20.61 -27.29 13.48
CA ASN A 752 20.73 -28.74 13.62
C ASN A 752 19.61 -29.34 14.51
N GLY A 753 19.02 -28.53 15.41
CA GLY A 753 18.00 -28.98 16.36
C GLY A 753 16.56 -28.57 16.03
N LYS A 754 16.35 -27.52 15.21
CA LYS A 754 15.03 -26.98 14.87
C LYS A 754 14.84 -26.88 13.35
N LYS A 755 13.59 -26.94 12.89
CA LYS A 755 13.29 -26.70 11.47
C LYS A 755 13.31 -25.20 11.19
N PRO A 756 13.70 -24.77 9.96
CA PRO A 756 13.68 -23.36 9.59
C PRO A 756 12.33 -22.66 9.81
N ALA A 757 11.22 -23.39 9.60
CA ALA A 757 9.88 -22.86 9.80
C ALA A 757 9.54 -22.48 11.26
N ASP A 758 10.28 -23.02 12.24
CA ASP A 758 10.04 -22.81 13.67
C ASP A 758 10.77 -21.57 14.22
N ILE A 759 11.70 -20.99 13.46
CA ILE A 759 12.56 -19.85 13.85
C ILE A 759 12.74 -18.82 12.71
N PRO A 760 11.66 -18.36 12.06
CA PRO A 760 11.73 -17.51 10.88
C PRO A 760 12.40 -16.16 11.15
N ASP A 761 12.14 -15.56 12.30
CA ASP A 761 12.70 -14.28 12.75
C ASP A 761 14.21 -14.36 12.96
N VAL A 762 14.70 -15.43 13.62
CA VAL A 762 16.13 -15.65 13.83
C VAL A 762 16.85 -15.86 12.50
N ILE A 763 16.23 -16.58 11.56
CA ILE A 763 16.77 -16.78 10.21
C ILE A 763 16.85 -15.46 9.46
N GLU A 764 15.80 -14.64 9.51
CA GLU A 764 15.78 -13.33 8.89
C GLU A 764 16.96 -12.48 9.37
N ASP A 765 17.07 -12.26 10.68
CA ASP A 765 18.11 -11.41 11.26
C ASP A 765 19.52 -12.00 11.06
N TYR A 766 19.65 -13.33 11.04
CA TYR A 766 20.93 -13.97 10.72
C TYR A 766 21.38 -13.69 9.29
N PHE A 767 20.50 -13.80 8.29
CA PHE A 767 20.87 -13.49 6.91
C PHE A 767 21.05 -11.98 6.69
N ARG A 768 20.32 -11.12 7.42
CA ARG A 768 20.59 -9.66 7.46
C ARG A 768 21.97 -9.33 8.05
N LEU A 769 22.39 -10.05 9.10
CA LEU A 769 23.73 -9.94 9.67
C LEU A 769 24.81 -10.32 8.64
N ASN A 770 24.64 -11.44 7.95
CA ASN A 770 25.57 -11.87 6.90
C ASN A 770 25.58 -10.90 5.71
N LEU A 771 24.45 -10.28 5.39
CA LEU A 771 24.36 -9.23 4.37
C LEU A 771 25.21 -7.99 4.71
N ALA A 772 25.36 -7.65 6.00
CA ALA A 772 26.19 -6.52 6.42
C ALA A 772 27.70 -6.73 6.17
N LEU A 773 28.17 -7.97 6.00
CA LEU A 773 29.57 -8.26 5.70
C LEU A 773 29.93 -8.03 4.22
N PHE A 774 28.97 -7.73 3.35
CA PHE A 774 29.23 -7.43 1.93
C PHE A 774 29.91 -6.08 1.68
N ASP A 775 30.20 -5.30 2.72
CA ASP A 775 31.11 -4.15 2.64
C ASP A 775 32.59 -4.59 2.60
N ALA A 776 32.89 -5.84 2.99
CA ALA A 776 34.20 -6.49 2.86
C ALA A 776 34.06 -7.92 2.28
N PRO A 777 33.56 -8.05 1.03
CA PRO A 777 33.17 -9.33 0.47
C PRO A 777 34.33 -10.30 0.26
N ILE A 778 35.56 -9.83 -0.02
CA ILE A 778 36.74 -10.70 -0.18
C ILE A 778 37.11 -11.32 1.17
N THR A 779 37.20 -10.49 2.21
CA THR A 779 37.50 -10.92 3.58
C THR A 779 36.45 -11.92 4.08
N TYR A 780 35.17 -11.61 3.88
CA TYR A 780 34.07 -12.51 4.26
C TYR A 780 34.10 -13.84 3.49
N SER A 781 34.39 -13.81 2.19
CA SER A 781 34.45 -15.02 1.35
C SER A 781 35.55 -16.01 1.76
N GLN A 782 36.62 -15.51 2.38
CA GLN A 782 37.74 -16.32 2.85
C GLN A 782 37.54 -16.88 4.26
N SER A 783 36.47 -16.47 4.96
CA SER A 783 36.14 -17.00 6.28
C SER A 783 35.86 -18.50 6.23
N ALA A 784 36.30 -19.20 7.27
CA ALA A 784 36.07 -20.64 7.41
C ALA A 784 34.59 -21.00 7.54
N ILE A 785 33.73 -20.08 8.01
CA ILE A 785 32.28 -20.32 8.14
C ILE A 785 31.51 -20.13 6.84
N PHE A 786 32.09 -19.43 5.85
CA PHE A 786 31.38 -19.01 4.64
C PHE A 786 30.71 -20.18 3.87
N PRO A 787 31.38 -21.34 3.67
CA PRO A 787 30.73 -22.52 3.09
C PRO A 787 29.50 -23.01 3.87
N SER A 788 29.56 -22.97 5.20
CA SER A 788 28.45 -23.38 6.07
C SER A 788 27.28 -22.39 6.01
N VAL A 789 27.56 -21.08 5.93
CA VAL A 789 26.51 -20.05 5.73
C VAL A 789 25.82 -20.27 4.39
N PHE A 790 26.58 -20.53 3.33
CA PHE A 790 26.04 -20.81 1.99
C PHE A 790 25.09 -22.02 2.00
N GLN A 791 25.49 -23.13 2.65
CA GLN A 791 24.66 -24.33 2.78
C GLN A 791 23.41 -24.09 3.63
N ALA A 792 23.55 -23.35 4.74
CA ALA A 792 22.41 -22.97 5.58
C ALA A 792 21.39 -22.11 4.81
N GLY A 793 21.86 -21.23 3.92
CA GLY A 793 20.98 -20.45 3.04
C GLY A 793 20.14 -21.35 2.15
N ILE A 794 20.74 -22.37 1.53
CA ILE A 794 20.03 -23.32 0.66
C ILE A 794 18.99 -24.12 1.46
N SER A 795 19.33 -24.62 2.64
CA SER A 795 18.39 -25.40 3.45
C SER A 795 17.19 -24.59 3.96
N CYS A 796 17.38 -23.27 4.14
CA CYS A 796 16.34 -22.36 4.59
C CYS A 796 15.42 -21.82 3.47
N LEU A 797 15.73 -22.06 2.18
CA LEU A 797 14.87 -21.65 1.05
C LEU A 797 13.49 -22.33 1.03
N SER A 798 13.21 -23.28 1.93
CA SER A 798 11.89 -23.90 2.06
C SER A 798 10.90 -23.11 2.93
N ILE A 799 11.36 -21.99 3.54
CA ILE A 799 10.56 -21.17 4.45
C ILE A 799 9.42 -20.43 3.72
N GLN A 800 8.28 -20.25 4.41
CA GLN A 800 7.08 -19.63 3.84
C GLN A 800 6.92 -18.16 4.24
N GLN A 801 7.55 -17.76 5.34
CA GLN A 801 7.53 -16.41 5.87
C GLN A 801 8.23 -15.46 4.90
N PRO A 802 7.53 -14.42 4.38
CA PRO A 802 8.05 -13.55 3.31
C PRO A 802 9.38 -12.86 3.65
N ASP A 803 9.49 -12.29 4.86
CA ASP A 803 10.65 -11.46 5.24
C ASP A 803 11.93 -12.29 5.40
N ALA A 804 11.83 -13.44 6.07
CA ALA A 804 12.93 -14.39 6.21
C ALA A 804 13.39 -14.96 4.85
N LEU A 805 12.44 -15.32 3.99
CA LEU A 805 12.74 -15.78 2.63
C LEU A 805 13.42 -14.70 1.81
N PHE A 806 12.94 -13.46 1.91
CA PHE A 806 13.51 -12.32 1.21
C PHE A 806 14.96 -12.06 1.64
N ALA A 807 15.27 -12.12 2.94
CA ALA A 807 16.63 -11.97 3.45
C ALA A 807 17.60 -13.02 2.85
N ILE A 808 17.16 -14.28 2.73
CA ILE A 808 17.94 -15.37 2.11
C ILE A 808 18.16 -15.11 0.61
N ILE A 809 17.10 -14.75 -0.12
CA ILE A 809 17.18 -14.44 -1.56
C ILE A 809 18.13 -13.27 -1.79
N LEU A 810 18.01 -12.21 -0.99
CA LEU A 810 18.87 -11.04 -1.09
C LEU A 810 20.34 -11.39 -0.80
N PHE A 811 20.61 -12.28 0.15
CA PHE A 811 21.96 -12.81 0.40
C PHE A 811 22.57 -13.46 -0.85
N PHE A 812 21.85 -14.38 -1.51
CA PHE A 812 22.34 -15.01 -2.74
C PHE A 812 22.44 -14.04 -3.92
N ASN A 813 21.52 -13.06 -4.01
CA ASN A 813 21.60 -12.02 -5.04
C ASN A 813 22.86 -11.17 -4.88
N ARG A 814 23.15 -10.69 -3.66
CA ARG A 814 24.38 -9.93 -3.35
C ARG A 814 25.64 -10.73 -3.66
N LEU A 815 25.63 -12.03 -3.35
CA LEU A 815 26.73 -12.93 -3.67
C LEU A 815 27.01 -13.05 -5.17
N LEU A 816 25.95 -13.22 -5.98
CA LEU A 816 26.04 -13.32 -7.43
C LEU A 816 26.40 -11.98 -8.09
N ASN A 817 25.87 -10.87 -7.58
CA ASN A 817 26.20 -9.53 -8.07
C ASN A 817 27.67 -9.19 -7.83
N PHE A 818 28.21 -9.54 -6.65
CA PHE A 818 29.65 -9.42 -6.40
C PHE A 818 30.48 -10.18 -7.45
N ARG A 819 30.07 -11.41 -7.79
CA ARG A 819 30.72 -12.22 -8.83
C ARG A 819 30.63 -11.61 -10.21
N GLU A 820 29.45 -11.18 -10.61
CA GLU A 820 29.20 -10.61 -11.94
C GLU A 820 30.02 -9.33 -12.15
N ASN A 821 30.04 -8.44 -11.15
CA ASN A 821 30.83 -7.21 -11.19
C ASN A 821 32.33 -7.48 -11.40
N GLN A 822 32.89 -8.49 -10.74
CA GLN A 822 34.29 -8.88 -10.90
C GLN A 822 34.58 -9.51 -12.28
N LYS A 823 33.60 -10.17 -12.90
CA LYS A 823 33.73 -10.71 -14.27
C LYS A 823 33.70 -9.58 -15.32
N GLN A 824 32.85 -8.57 -15.14
CA GLN A 824 32.75 -7.42 -16.05
C GLN A 824 34.00 -6.52 -16.03
N GLN A 825 34.71 -6.46 -14.90
CA GLN A 825 35.96 -5.69 -14.75
C GLN A 825 37.20 -6.37 -15.37
N ARG A 826 37.11 -7.64 -15.81
CA ARG A 826 38.20 -8.31 -16.54
C ARG A 826 38.06 -8.05 -18.06
N PRO A 827 39.11 -7.60 -18.77
CA PRO A 827 39.03 -7.40 -20.22
C PRO A 827 38.73 -8.72 -20.95
N PRO A 828 37.97 -8.69 -22.07
CA PRO A 828 37.62 -9.90 -22.82
C PRO A 828 38.89 -10.58 -23.34
N SER A 829 39.11 -11.82 -22.90
CA SER A 829 40.31 -12.61 -23.20
C SER A 829 40.33 -13.03 -24.67
N GLY A 830 40.90 -12.18 -25.52
CA GLY A 830 41.19 -12.45 -26.92
C GLY A 830 42.68 -12.66 -27.21
N VAL A 831 43.47 -13.22 -26.28
CA VAL A 831 44.80 -13.77 -26.59
C VAL A 831 45.01 -15.00 -25.72
N GLN A 832 45.09 -16.17 -26.36
CA GLN A 832 45.63 -17.38 -25.73
C GLN A 832 47.13 -17.17 -25.52
N THR A 833 47.52 -16.87 -24.30
CA THR A 833 48.89 -17.11 -23.84
C THR A 833 48.78 -17.99 -22.60
N THR A 834 49.26 -19.22 -22.73
CA THR A 834 49.63 -20.07 -21.60
C THR A 834 50.69 -19.35 -20.76
N VAL A 835 50.24 -18.53 -19.83
CA VAL A 835 51.05 -17.98 -18.75
C VAL A 835 50.26 -18.22 -17.49
N THR A 836 50.81 -19.06 -16.62
CA THR A 836 50.39 -19.18 -15.23
C THR A 836 50.52 -17.79 -14.61
N ILE A 837 49.43 -17.03 -14.54
CA ILE A 837 49.42 -15.70 -13.92
C ILE A 837 49.57 -15.92 -12.42
N THR A 838 50.81 -15.89 -11.94
CA THR A 838 51.09 -15.69 -10.52
C THR A 838 50.54 -14.30 -10.15
N PRO A 839 49.66 -14.18 -9.13
CA PRO A 839 49.07 -12.90 -8.75
C PRO A 839 50.18 -11.92 -8.33
N THR A 840 50.18 -10.74 -8.96
CA THR A 840 51.24 -9.73 -8.86
C THR A 840 51.10 -8.81 -7.66
N SER A 841 49.97 -8.88 -6.93
CA SER A 841 49.74 -8.20 -5.65
C SER A 841 49.00 -9.08 -4.62
N PRO A 842 49.20 -8.87 -3.30
CA PRO A 842 48.53 -9.64 -2.24
C PRO A 842 46.99 -9.48 -2.25
N THR A 843 46.48 -8.35 -2.72
CA THR A 843 45.05 -8.09 -2.94
C THR A 843 44.48 -8.89 -4.10
N GLU A 844 45.19 -9.02 -5.23
CA GLU A 844 44.78 -9.86 -6.36
C GLU A 844 44.77 -11.35 -6.00
N ALA A 845 45.75 -11.79 -5.20
CA ALA A 845 45.81 -13.17 -4.70
C ALA A 845 44.60 -13.49 -3.82
N SER A 846 44.24 -12.57 -2.93
CA SER A 846 43.10 -12.70 -2.03
C SER A 846 41.77 -12.72 -2.77
N LEU A 847 41.59 -11.82 -3.74
CA LEU A 847 40.44 -11.82 -4.62
C LEU A 847 40.34 -13.12 -5.42
N SER A 848 41.45 -13.62 -5.98
CA SER A 848 41.50 -14.88 -6.73
C SER A 848 41.09 -16.07 -5.86
N ALA A 849 41.56 -16.13 -4.60
CA ALA A 849 41.17 -17.17 -3.66
C ALA A 849 39.67 -17.10 -3.30
N ALA A 850 39.14 -15.91 -3.01
CA ALA A 850 37.70 -15.71 -2.80
C ALA A 850 36.90 -16.13 -4.05
N LEU A 851 37.42 -15.82 -5.24
CA LEU A 851 36.85 -16.23 -6.51
C LEU A 851 36.90 -17.76 -6.71
N ALA A 852 37.95 -18.46 -6.29
CA ALA A 852 37.96 -19.91 -6.32
C ALA A 852 36.89 -20.53 -5.39
N ILE A 853 36.71 -19.97 -4.19
CA ILE A 853 35.77 -20.50 -3.19
C ILE A 853 34.32 -20.50 -3.69
N HIS A 854 33.78 -19.38 -4.19
CA HIS A 854 32.38 -19.45 -4.68
C HIS A 854 32.24 -20.25 -5.97
N ASP A 855 33.27 -20.37 -6.82
CA ASP A 855 33.19 -21.27 -7.98
C ASP A 855 33.05 -22.73 -7.54
N THR A 856 33.79 -23.13 -6.50
CA THR A 856 33.63 -24.45 -5.89
C THR A 856 32.23 -24.63 -5.31
N LEU A 857 31.72 -23.65 -4.55
CA LEU A 857 30.39 -23.74 -3.92
C LEU A 857 29.26 -23.77 -4.95
N TRP A 858 29.27 -22.89 -5.95
CA TRP A 858 28.24 -22.87 -6.99
C TRP A 858 28.27 -24.14 -7.84
N LYS A 859 29.44 -24.69 -8.17
CA LYS A 859 29.52 -25.97 -8.90
C LYS A 859 29.02 -27.14 -8.06
N GLN A 860 29.25 -27.12 -6.75
CA GLN A 860 28.84 -28.20 -5.85
C GLN A 860 27.34 -28.14 -5.50
N TYR A 861 26.78 -26.94 -5.29
CA TYR A 861 25.45 -26.75 -4.71
C TYR A 861 24.46 -26.02 -5.63
N GLY A 862 24.89 -25.51 -6.79
CA GLY A 862 24.05 -24.71 -7.70
C GLY A 862 22.82 -25.46 -8.21
N ALA A 863 22.94 -26.78 -8.46
CA ALA A 863 21.81 -27.63 -8.81
C ALA A 863 20.73 -27.64 -7.70
N SER A 864 21.13 -27.88 -6.45
CA SER A 864 20.23 -27.91 -5.30
C SER A 864 19.62 -26.53 -5.01
N PHE A 865 20.39 -25.45 -5.18
CA PHE A 865 19.87 -24.09 -5.07
C PHE A 865 18.77 -23.82 -6.10
N LEU A 866 19.03 -24.07 -7.39
CA LEU A 866 18.04 -23.87 -8.45
C LEU A 866 16.80 -24.75 -8.25
N GLU A 867 16.99 -25.99 -7.81
CA GLU A 867 15.88 -26.89 -7.49
C GLU A 867 14.98 -26.31 -6.40
N ASN A 868 15.56 -25.79 -5.31
CA ASN A 868 14.81 -25.15 -4.22
C ASN A 868 14.13 -23.85 -4.68
N ILE A 869 14.77 -23.04 -5.53
CA ILE A 869 14.14 -21.84 -6.11
C ILE A 869 12.95 -22.20 -7.00
N PHE A 870 13.10 -23.19 -7.90
CA PHE A 870 12.00 -23.62 -8.77
C PHE A 870 10.87 -24.28 -7.98
N LYS A 871 11.18 -25.16 -7.02
CA LYS A 871 10.17 -25.72 -6.12
C LYS A 871 9.48 -24.62 -5.31
N GLY A 872 10.24 -23.66 -4.79
CA GLY A 872 9.72 -22.49 -4.09
C GLY A 872 8.73 -21.71 -4.94
N LEU A 873 9.18 -21.30 -6.12
CA LEU A 873 8.37 -20.60 -7.13
C LEU A 873 7.19 -21.42 -7.61
N MET A 874 7.22 -22.75 -7.58
CA MET A 874 6.10 -23.56 -8.05
C MET A 874 5.07 -23.86 -6.95
N TYR A 875 5.53 -24.01 -5.70
CA TYR A 875 4.71 -24.61 -4.64
C TYR A 875 4.57 -23.78 -3.35
N THR A 876 5.62 -23.09 -2.89
CA THR A 876 5.67 -22.59 -1.50
C THR A 876 5.84 -21.07 -1.36
N PHE A 877 6.50 -20.40 -2.30
CA PHE A 877 6.77 -18.96 -2.19
C PHE A 877 5.48 -18.13 -2.30
N PRO A 878 5.35 -17.02 -1.55
CA PRO A 878 4.25 -16.06 -1.68
C PRO A 878 4.07 -15.52 -3.12
N ARG A 879 2.90 -14.96 -3.41
CA ARG A 879 2.62 -14.31 -4.71
C ARG A 879 3.30 -12.95 -4.85
N ASP A 880 3.45 -12.26 -3.73
CA ASP A 880 4.01 -10.91 -3.67
C ASP A 880 5.53 -10.95 -3.43
N ILE A 881 6.15 -12.13 -3.62
CA ILE A 881 7.61 -12.22 -3.56
C ILE A 881 8.21 -11.34 -4.64
N GLN A 882 9.32 -10.67 -4.31
CA GLN A 882 9.97 -9.76 -5.24
C GLN A 882 10.60 -10.57 -6.38
N HIS A 883 9.82 -10.73 -7.46
CA HIS A 883 10.21 -11.51 -8.62
C HIS A 883 11.48 -10.96 -9.29
N ALA A 884 11.77 -9.67 -9.12
CA ALA A 884 12.95 -9.01 -9.68
C ALA A 884 14.27 -9.64 -9.22
N GLU A 885 14.44 -9.86 -7.92
CA GLU A 885 15.65 -10.40 -7.29
C GLU A 885 15.88 -11.85 -7.73
N ILE A 886 14.80 -12.63 -7.83
CA ILE A 886 14.86 -14.00 -8.33
C ILE A 886 15.28 -14.01 -9.81
N HIS A 887 14.77 -13.07 -10.61
CA HIS A 887 15.17 -12.94 -12.00
C HIS A 887 16.64 -12.53 -12.15
N GLU A 888 17.11 -11.61 -11.32
CA GLU A 888 18.52 -11.22 -11.26
C GLU A 888 19.40 -12.43 -10.94
N ILE A 889 19.04 -13.22 -9.92
CA ILE A 889 19.73 -14.46 -9.56
C ILE A 889 19.79 -15.44 -10.75
N LEU A 890 18.65 -15.70 -11.41
CA LEU A 890 18.61 -16.64 -12.54
C LEU A 890 19.44 -16.14 -13.73
N SER A 891 19.41 -14.84 -14.01
CA SER A 891 20.23 -14.22 -15.05
C SER A 891 21.72 -14.29 -14.70
N ALA A 892 22.10 -13.91 -13.49
CA ALA A 892 23.48 -13.92 -13.02
C ALA A 892 24.08 -15.33 -13.05
N LEU A 893 23.34 -16.34 -12.58
CA LEU A 893 23.75 -17.75 -12.69
C LEU A 893 23.95 -18.17 -14.14
N SER A 894 23.01 -17.81 -15.03
CA SER A 894 23.09 -18.15 -16.45
C SER A 894 24.27 -17.45 -17.16
N LYS A 895 24.65 -16.24 -16.73
CA LYS A 895 25.83 -15.51 -17.22
C LYS A 895 27.14 -16.07 -16.70
N LEU A 896 27.18 -16.47 -15.43
CA LEU A 896 28.39 -16.93 -14.74
C LEU A 896 28.71 -18.39 -15.08
N TYR A 897 27.70 -19.26 -15.05
CA TYR A 897 27.80 -20.72 -15.20
C TYR A 897 26.85 -21.24 -16.31
N PRO A 898 27.02 -20.82 -17.58
CA PRO A 898 26.08 -21.10 -18.66
C PRO A 898 25.97 -22.58 -19.03
N LEU A 899 27.03 -23.38 -18.89
CA LEU A 899 26.99 -24.81 -19.22
C LEU A 899 26.30 -25.59 -18.11
N GLU A 900 26.67 -25.30 -16.87
CA GLU A 900 26.13 -25.92 -15.67
C GLU A 900 24.64 -25.59 -15.52
N CYS A 901 24.23 -24.33 -15.71
CA CYS A 901 22.81 -23.95 -15.63
C CYS A 901 21.93 -24.69 -16.63
N LYS A 902 22.41 -24.92 -17.86
CA LYS A 902 21.69 -25.70 -18.88
C LYS A 902 21.50 -27.15 -18.42
N GLN A 903 22.53 -27.74 -17.79
CA GLN A 903 22.45 -29.10 -17.25
C GLN A 903 21.50 -29.17 -16.05
N TRP A 904 21.69 -28.30 -15.05
CA TRP A 904 20.87 -28.27 -13.83
C TRP A 904 19.38 -28.09 -14.14
N ILE A 905 19.02 -27.14 -15.01
CA ILE A 905 17.61 -26.93 -15.39
C ILE A 905 17.04 -28.12 -16.16
N SER A 906 17.84 -28.74 -17.05
CA SER A 906 17.39 -29.93 -17.77
C SER A 906 17.06 -31.07 -16.80
N GLU A 907 17.91 -31.30 -15.80
CA GLU A 907 17.70 -32.32 -14.77
C GLU A 907 16.47 -32.02 -13.90
N ILE A 908 16.35 -30.78 -13.39
CA ILE A 908 15.23 -30.35 -12.54
C ILE A 908 13.90 -30.54 -13.27
N ILE A 909 13.79 -30.04 -14.51
CA ILE A 909 12.53 -30.09 -15.28
C ILE A 909 12.17 -31.52 -15.70
N GLN A 910 13.16 -32.36 -16.01
CA GLN A 910 12.90 -33.77 -16.32
C GLN A 910 12.37 -34.52 -15.08
N GLN A 911 12.93 -34.25 -13.89
CA GLN A 911 12.54 -34.86 -12.62
C GLN A 911 11.17 -34.40 -12.08
N LEU A 912 10.58 -33.32 -12.62
CA LEU A 912 9.24 -32.89 -12.23
C LEU A 912 8.17 -33.96 -12.54
N GLN A 913 7.60 -34.58 -11.51
CA GLN A 913 6.52 -35.55 -11.67
C GLN A 913 5.15 -34.83 -11.62
N ASP A 914 4.65 -34.40 -12.79
CA ASP A 914 3.29 -33.87 -12.96
C ASP A 914 2.56 -34.66 -14.07
N PRO A 915 1.43 -35.32 -13.78
CA PRO A 915 0.67 -36.12 -14.74
C PRO A 915 0.14 -35.35 -15.95
N ASN A 916 0.11 -34.00 -15.91
CA ASN A 916 -0.38 -33.16 -17.01
C ASN A 916 0.72 -32.39 -17.75
N LEU A 917 1.99 -32.60 -17.40
CA LEU A 917 3.13 -32.00 -18.09
C LEU A 917 3.69 -33.01 -19.09
N THR A 918 3.28 -32.87 -20.36
CA THR A 918 3.76 -33.74 -21.44
C THR A 918 5.28 -33.63 -21.59
N SER A 919 5.91 -34.72 -22.00
CA SER A 919 7.35 -34.72 -22.31
C SER A 919 7.71 -33.66 -23.37
N GLU A 920 6.79 -33.35 -24.26
CA GLU A 920 6.92 -32.28 -25.26
C GLU A 920 6.99 -30.88 -24.63
N ALA A 921 6.11 -30.57 -23.67
CA ALA A 921 6.12 -29.28 -22.98
C ALA A 921 7.41 -29.07 -22.16
N LYS A 922 7.89 -30.13 -21.48
CA LYS A 922 9.19 -30.12 -20.78
C LYS A 922 10.34 -29.84 -21.74
N ASN A 923 10.38 -30.57 -22.85
CA ASN A 923 11.45 -30.43 -23.85
C ASN A 923 11.39 -29.06 -24.55
N SER A 924 10.20 -28.51 -24.78
CA SER A 924 10.04 -27.15 -25.32
C SER A 924 10.61 -26.11 -24.35
N PHE A 925 10.23 -26.16 -23.07
CA PHE A 925 10.76 -25.24 -22.06
C PHE A 925 12.28 -25.31 -21.97
N ILE A 926 12.85 -26.52 -21.88
CA ILE A 926 14.30 -26.71 -21.82
C ILE A 926 14.99 -26.13 -23.06
N LYS A 927 14.42 -26.36 -24.25
CA LYS A 927 14.94 -25.83 -25.51
C LYS A 927 14.92 -24.30 -25.53
N ASP A 928 13.80 -23.69 -25.17
CA ASP A 928 13.62 -22.23 -25.19
C ASP A 928 14.50 -21.56 -24.13
N TYR A 929 14.63 -22.16 -22.95
CA TYR A 929 15.52 -21.71 -21.88
C TYR A 929 16.99 -21.77 -22.32
N ASN A 930 17.43 -22.88 -22.93
CA ASN A 930 18.79 -23.04 -23.43
C ASN A 930 19.11 -22.08 -24.58
N LEU A 931 18.12 -21.80 -25.44
CA LEU A 931 18.23 -20.84 -26.53
C LEU A 931 18.37 -19.41 -26.00
N ALA A 932 17.58 -19.01 -25.00
CA ALA A 932 17.70 -17.69 -24.37
C ALA A 932 19.09 -17.46 -23.75
N ILE A 933 19.69 -18.48 -23.11
CA ILE A 933 21.07 -18.39 -22.60
C ILE A 933 22.08 -18.27 -23.75
N GLN A 934 21.89 -19.00 -24.85
CA GLN A 934 22.79 -18.94 -26.01
C GLN A 934 22.73 -17.59 -26.72
N GLU A 935 21.54 -17.01 -26.84
CA GLU A 935 21.29 -15.69 -27.45
C GLU A 935 21.63 -14.52 -26.50
N GLN A 936 21.91 -14.81 -25.22
CA GLN A 936 22.09 -13.82 -24.15
C GLN A 936 20.87 -12.89 -23.98
N ASP A 937 19.67 -13.38 -24.28
CA ASP A 937 18.41 -12.64 -24.11
C ASP A 937 17.80 -12.94 -22.74
N TRP A 938 18.18 -12.11 -21.76
CA TRP A 938 17.73 -12.24 -20.37
C TRP A 938 16.24 -11.89 -20.18
N ASN A 939 15.68 -11.05 -21.05
CA ASN A 939 14.26 -10.72 -21.02
C ASN A 939 13.41 -11.89 -21.50
N LYS A 940 13.87 -12.59 -22.54
CA LYS A 940 13.28 -13.84 -23.01
C LYS A 940 13.41 -14.94 -21.95
N LEU A 941 14.57 -15.08 -21.30
CA LEU A 941 14.75 -16.00 -20.18
C LEU A 941 13.71 -15.76 -19.07
N ARG A 942 13.55 -14.50 -18.66
CA ARG A 942 12.56 -14.07 -17.67
C ARG A 942 11.13 -14.44 -18.07
N ARG A 943 10.73 -14.13 -19.31
CA ARG A 943 9.39 -14.44 -19.84
C ARG A 943 9.13 -15.95 -19.82
N ILE A 944 10.04 -16.74 -20.38
CA ILE A 944 9.92 -18.21 -20.44
C ILE A 944 9.76 -18.81 -19.03
N THR A 945 10.59 -18.37 -18.08
CA THR A 945 10.51 -18.86 -16.69
C THR A 945 9.20 -18.46 -16.01
N ASN A 946 8.75 -17.21 -16.18
CA ASN A 946 7.49 -16.75 -15.61
C ASN A 946 6.28 -17.47 -16.21
N ASP A 947 6.24 -17.64 -17.53
CA ASP A 947 5.16 -18.33 -18.21
C ASP A 947 5.06 -19.78 -17.72
N PHE A 948 6.20 -20.47 -17.62
CA PHE A 948 6.26 -21.83 -17.10
C PHE A 948 5.79 -21.93 -15.64
N ILE A 949 6.28 -21.06 -14.76
CA ILE A 949 5.89 -21.02 -13.34
C ILE A 949 4.40 -20.63 -13.19
N ALA A 950 3.92 -19.66 -13.97
CA ALA A 950 2.53 -19.21 -13.91
C ALA A 950 1.57 -20.32 -14.31
N VAL A 951 1.89 -21.06 -15.38
CA VAL A 951 1.15 -22.25 -15.80
C VAL A 951 1.12 -23.28 -14.66
N PHE A 952 2.25 -23.50 -14.01
CA PHE A 952 2.38 -24.49 -12.95
C PHE A 952 1.65 -24.10 -11.65
N ARG A 953 1.82 -22.87 -11.16
CA ARG A 953 1.10 -22.33 -9.98
C ARG A 953 -0.40 -22.28 -10.19
N ARG A 954 -0.87 -21.81 -11.36
CA ARG A 954 -2.31 -21.75 -11.69
C ARG A 954 -2.95 -23.13 -11.64
N ARG A 955 -2.22 -24.18 -12.05
CA ARG A 955 -2.66 -25.58 -12.01
C ARG A 955 -2.53 -26.22 -10.62
N HIS A 956 -1.46 -25.94 -9.89
CA HIS A 956 -1.27 -26.49 -8.54
C HIS A 956 -2.14 -25.86 -7.45
N LEU A 957 -2.59 -24.60 -7.61
CA LEU A 957 -3.64 -24.04 -6.74
C LEU A 957 -4.98 -24.78 -6.92
N ALA A 958 -5.29 -25.26 -8.13
CA ALA A 958 -6.45 -26.11 -8.37
C ALA A 958 -6.35 -27.49 -7.68
N SER A 959 -5.12 -28.00 -7.47
CA SER A 959 -4.81 -29.27 -6.80
C SER A 959 -4.55 -29.17 -5.29
N ARG A 960 -4.06 -28.04 -4.76
CA ARG A 960 -3.89 -27.84 -3.30
C ARG A 960 -5.24 -27.63 -2.61
N GLN A 961 -6.18 -26.93 -3.24
CA GLN A 961 -7.59 -26.96 -2.86
C GLN A 961 -8.24 -28.35 -2.98
N ARG A 962 -7.59 -29.36 -3.60
CA ARG A 962 -8.02 -30.76 -3.55
C ARG A 962 -7.41 -31.54 -2.38
N ARG A 963 -6.28 -31.12 -1.80
CA ARG A 963 -5.57 -31.84 -0.71
C ARG A 963 -5.81 -31.28 0.68
N ASP A 964 -6.05 -29.98 0.85
CA ASP A 964 -6.40 -29.41 2.17
C ASP A 964 -7.87 -29.69 2.58
N LYS A 965 -8.56 -30.57 1.85
CA LYS A 965 -9.96 -30.99 2.04
C LYS A 965 -10.14 -32.52 2.03
N GLU A 966 -9.04 -33.28 1.97
CA GLU A 966 -8.96 -34.67 2.45
C GLU A 966 -8.37 -34.63 3.86
#